data_AF-L0IQY2-F1
#
_entry.id   AF-L0IQY2-F1
#
_cell.length_a   1.000
_cell.length_b   1.000
_cell.length_c   1.000
_cell.angle_alpha   90.00
_cell.angle_beta   90.00
_cell.angle_gamma   90.00
#
_symmetry.space_group_name_H-M   'P 1'
#
loop_
_entity.id
_entity.type
_entity.pdbx_description
1 polymer ?
#
loop_
_entity_poly.entity_id
_entity_poly.type
_entity_poly.pdbx_seq_one_letter_code
_entity_poly.pdbx_strand_id
1 'polypeptide(L)'
;MSRLSRLNPSIPLLGILLTLTATLRLINLTRSPIRMDDEGTYMAQAYAVTEWGQLAHYTYWYDHPPAGWLQLALWTAISGPDFGGNAVAAGRYLMVGVAVITAGLLWTLARRIEMSRWASAVAVGVFALSPLAISLGRMVYLDNLAVAWLLGALVLVCSPRYRLSAIFGAAACFGIAVLTKETMLVLLPMFAWLVWTRTAPATRRYALAVFVAVFGVVVSTYLLMAVLRGELVPGPGHVSLWEGIRFQLRDRAAGGALDDHGSLKRQTVDEWFRLDPALPSLAGPIVVAALFVRRLRAFAVGLVILIATVLRPGYLPAPFILSALPLIALLAAGTGEVALRYVFRAVEQPLIDLRRLRIPALAAVTLSVSIVVSLWLPAYHGLLESDRDSSMRQAQRWIEQNVPKTDRLIVDDALWLDLIRDGRDRRNVVWAYKVDTDAQVQAWSPDGWTDYDWVVTRESSRTNMRPNAVLSDAVAHSQPAAAFESGAERVEVLRVDNGAPTSKPPTPAAPAFGGQLATRLAGATDPDVLAILQSRTVDQRVLATLAVIAATQPVRVEAISTIRGEDDTGTPRRDFTLGGTRQRLQGVAEFLESQVGAFAVQSVKLTSDGLRVRFPSRTKDIGLGVGPAPQQGGPAALRMADLRRGGPAEKLNLVRIDGAAAGSLETSDDANPSSYRSVPAGTYVVVANRADGGNPVIRQVLTLRPGVTYTLALFSAGESSQVAAQLSPDGAPTGPSPDSAVRMLHAASAAGSVYLALVKPGMLEPMVLANQAGYGLITGYAPLPAGQYEAVVTANGRESRQPVEFLAGVPMSLLLTDGPDGPVLRTLVDVPDAPAALDPQSLTMPASGGVVDKTAAKTPVTESSDGRRIAIALCLAAVVGAAVLMARSRRPRRQSAGVLHEAVPAHERAGAVDRPRPRPARVGMKPSVPRQPLRPRKGVVVHKVSRPVEDTAALHRDPDRTARLPRAGMKPSVPRQPLRPRKGVVVHKVSRPVENTAPLRLDLDKTARLPRAAIKPSEPRRPR
;
A
#
# COMPACT_ATOMS: atom_id res chain seq x y z
N MET A 1 10.22 55.44 11.35
CA MET A 1 10.66 54.03 11.20
C MET A 1 11.66 53.66 12.32
N SER A 2 11.22 53.22 13.51
CA SER A 2 12.09 53.29 14.72
C SER A 2 11.97 52.17 15.77
N ARG A 3 11.36 51.02 15.48
CA ARG A 3 11.26 49.89 16.46
C ARG A 3 12.03 48.60 16.10
N LEU A 4 12.54 48.44 14.88
CA LEU A 4 13.23 47.21 14.45
C LEU A 4 14.71 47.12 14.88
N SER A 5 15.34 48.24 15.24
CA SER A 5 16.79 48.35 15.51
C SER A 5 17.29 47.71 16.82
N ARG A 6 16.41 47.08 17.62
CA ARG A 6 16.78 46.40 18.89
C ARG A 6 16.68 44.87 18.86
N LEU A 7 16.45 44.26 17.70
CA LEU A 7 16.50 42.80 17.55
C LEU A 7 17.96 42.31 17.59
N ASN A 8 18.24 41.29 18.41
CA ASN A 8 19.54 40.61 18.40
C ASN A 8 19.74 39.96 17.01
N PRO A 9 20.79 40.28 16.24
CA PRO A 9 20.90 39.87 14.83
C PRO A 9 20.98 38.34 14.61
N SER A 10 21.13 37.55 15.68
CA SER A 10 20.91 36.10 15.65
C SER A 10 19.46 35.66 15.42
N ILE A 11 18.47 36.54 15.62
CA ILE A 11 17.03 36.24 15.44
C ILE A 11 16.62 36.27 13.96
N PRO A 12 16.82 37.37 13.20
CA PRO A 12 16.44 37.40 11.78
C PRO A 12 17.23 36.38 10.95
N LEU A 13 18.54 36.21 11.22
CA LEU A 13 19.36 35.21 10.55
C LEU A 13 18.85 33.77 10.78
N LEU A 14 18.42 33.46 12.01
CA LEU A 14 17.78 32.17 12.29
C LEU A 14 16.43 32.05 11.58
N GLY A 15 15.60 33.09 11.59
CA GLY A 15 14.32 33.10 10.87
C GLY A 15 14.50 32.78 9.38
N ILE A 16 15.46 33.43 8.70
CA ILE A 16 15.81 33.16 7.30
C ILE A 16 16.20 31.69 7.10
N LEU A 17 17.07 31.14 7.96
CA LEU A 17 17.53 29.74 7.86
C LEU A 17 16.40 28.73 8.11
N LEU A 18 15.46 29.02 9.02
CA LEU A 18 14.30 28.17 9.27
C LEU A 18 13.30 28.21 8.10
N THR A 19 13.02 29.41 7.55
CA THR A 19 12.21 29.55 6.34
C THR A 19 12.85 28.82 5.14
N LEU A 20 14.16 28.96 4.94
CA LEU A 20 14.91 28.24 3.90
C LEU A 20 14.79 26.71 4.06
N THR A 21 14.93 26.21 5.29
CA THR A 21 14.78 24.78 5.63
C THR A 21 13.39 24.26 5.26
N ALA A 22 12.34 25.05 5.55
CA ALA A 22 10.96 24.73 5.23
C ALA A 22 10.68 24.79 3.71
N THR A 23 11.00 25.92 3.06
CA THR A 23 10.71 26.16 1.64
C THR A 23 11.33 25.08 0.75
N LEU A 24 12.61 24.72 0.96
CA LEU A 24 13.27 23.67 0.17
C LEU A 24 12.71 22.26 0.40
N ARG A 25 11.94 22.04 1.47
CA ARG A 25 11.23 20.77 1.72
C ARG A 25 9.77 20.83 1.24
N LEU A 26 9.12 22.00 1.26
CA LEU A 26 7.76 22.21 0.76
C LEU A 26 7.64 22.27 -0.77
N ILE A 27 8.68 22.72 -1.48
CA ILE A 27 8.70 22.67 -2.95
C ILE A 27 8.69 21.20 -3.38
N ASN A 28 7.70 20.82 -4.19
CA ASN A 28 7.57 19.51 -4.82
C ASN A 28 7.31 18.30 -3.88
N LEU A 29 6.97 18.55 -2.59
CA LEU A 29 6.84 17.54 -1.52
C LEU A 29 5.97 16.31 -1.86
N THR A 30 4.87 16.52 -2.58
CA THR A 30 3.87 15.51 -2.96
C THR A 30 4.16 14.81 -4.30
N ARG A 31 5.32 15.10 -4.91
CA ARG A 31 5.73 14.60 -6.23
C ARG A 31 7.15 14.02 -6.24
N SER A 32 8.03 14.52 -5.37
CA SER A 32 9.39 14.00 -5.18
C SER A 32 9.82 14.11 -3.72
N PRO A 33 10.41 13.07 -3.11
CA PRO A 33 10.70 11.74 -3.67
C PRO A 33 9.44 10.92 -4.00
N ILE A 34 9.59 9.79 -4.70
CA ILE A 34 8.57 8.74 -4.78
C ILE A 34 8.11 8.31 -3.38
N ARG A 35 6.88 7.82 -3.20
CA ARG A 35 6.45 7.25 -1.92
C ARG A 35 7.16 5.92 -1.65
N MET A 36 7.66 5.74 -0.43
CA MET A 36 8.40 4.55 -0.01
C MET A 36 7.62 3.70 1.00
N ASP A 37 7.97 2.41 1.01
CA ASP A 37 7.36 1.32 1.76
C ASP A 37 7.25 1.66 3.27
N ASP A 38 8.36 2.10 3.86
CA ASP A 38 8.47 2.60 5.24
C ASP A 38 7.45 3.73 5.54
N GLU A 39 7.22 4.66 4.60
CA GLU A 39 6.28 5.77 4.80
C GLU A 39 4.83 5.29 4.84
N GLY A 40 4.47 4.35 3.97
CA GLY A 40 3.18 3.66 4.03
C GLY A 40 3.01 2.93 5.36
N THR A 41 4.06 2.20 5.77
CA THR A 41 4.08 1.43 7.01
C THR A 41 3.73 2.28 8.24
N TYR A 42 4.47 3.37 8.50
CA TYR A 42 4.23 4.15 9.72
C TYR A 42 2.92 4.94 9.68
N MET A 43 2.44 5.33 8.48
CA MET A 43 1.14 5.99 8.34
C MET A 43 -0.03 5.02 8.57
N ALA A 44 0.06 3.78 8.10
CA ALA A 44 -0.94 2.75 8.36
C ALA A 44 -0.96 2.30 9.83
N GLN A 45 0.20 2.20 10.48
CA GLN A 45 0.31 1.99 11.92
C GLN A 45 -0.30 3.16 12.72
N ALA A 46 -0.06 4.40 12.29
CA ALA A 46 -0.68 5.58 12.89
C ALA A 46 -2.21 5.58 12.75
N TYR A 47 -2.73 5.20 11.58
CA TYR A 47 -4.18 5.09 11.34
C TYR A 47 -4.83 3.98 12.16
N ALA A 48 -4.20 2.82 12.31
CA ALA A 48 -4.71 1.75 13.16
C ALA A 48 -4.86 2.16 14.63
N VAL A 49 -3.98 3.05 15.12
CA VAL A 49 -4.09 3.63 16.47
C VAL A 49 -5.30 4.56 16.57
N THR A 50 -5.53 5.44 15.59
CA THR A 50 -6.64 6.41 15.65
C THR A 50 -8.01 5.78 15.39
N GLU A 51 -8.08 4.83 14.45
CA GLU A 51 -9.34 4.27 13.94
C GLU A 51 -9.79 3.02 14.73
N TRP A 52 -8.83 2.16 15.14
CA TRP A 52 -9.13 0.85 15.74
C TRP A 52 -8.56 0.68 17.16
N GLY A 53 -7.79 1.65 17.67
CA GLY A 53 -7.07 1.52 18.94
C GLY A 53 -5.95 0.47 18.91
N GLN A 54 -5.49 0.06 17.73
CA GLN A 54 -4.53 -1.04 17.52
C GLN A 54 -3.14 -0.48 17.19
N LEU A 55 -2.07 -1.04 17.79
CA LEU A 55 -0.70 -0.56 17.53
C LEU A 55 -0.21 -0.78 16.09
N ALA A 56 -0.86 -1.68 15.34
CA ALA A 56 -0.66 -1.91 13.93
C ALA A 56 -2.00 -2.37 13.29
N HIS A 57 -2.07 -2.33 11.96
CA HIS A 57 -3.23 -2.74 11.17
C HIS A 57 -3.29 -4.26 10.92
N TYR A 58 -2.14 -4.96 11.03
CA TYR A 58 -2.02 -6.42 11.18
C TYR A 58 -1.37 -6.75 12.54
N THR A 59 -0.74 -7.92 12.66
CA THR A 59 0.06 -8.31 13.83
C THR A 59 1.17 -7.29 14.13
N TYR A 60 1.08 -6.62 15.28
CA TYR A 60 2.20 -5.88 15.84
C TYR A 60 3.24 -6.87 16.38
N TRP A 61 4.49 -6.77 15.93
CA TRP A 61 5.50 -7.83 16.09
C TRP A 61 6.85 -7.35 16.67
N TYR A 62 6.84 -6.21 17.38
CA TYR A 62 8.02 -5.63 18.06
C TYR A 62 9.21 -5.30 17.15
N ASP A 63 8.94 -5.02 15.87
CA ASP A 63 9.90 -4.49 14.89
C ASP A 63 10.53 -3.16 15.34
N HIS A 64 9.68 -2.22 15.73
CA HIS A 64 10.03 -0.90 16.24
C HIS A 64 9.19 -0.54 17.48
N PRO A 65 9.68 0.32 18.39
CA PRO A 65 8.87 0.80 19.52
C PRO A 65 7.86 1.86 19.04
N PRO A 66 6.64 1.90 19.61
CA PRO A 66 5.51 2.60 18.97
C PRO A 66 5.54 4.13 19.07
N ALA A 67 6.45 4.76 19.83
CA ALA A 67 6.38 6.21 20.06
C ALA A 67 6.55 7.04 18.78
N GLY A 68 7.15 6.47 17.72
CA GLY A 68 7.22 7.09 16.41
C GLY A 68 5.87 7.29 15.74
N TRP A 69 5.10 6.23 15.50
CA TRP A 69 3.79 6.37 14.87
C TRP A 69 2.70 6.85 15.82
N LEU A 70 2.88 6.78 17.14
CA LEU A 70 2.02 7.51 18.09
C LEU A 70 2.12 9.04 17.90
N GLN A 71 3.28 9.58 17.48
CA GLN A 71 3.40 10.98 17.09
C GLN A 71 2.74 11.29 15.73
N LEU A 72 2.77 10.34 14.79
CA LEU A 72 2.04 10.45 13.52
C LEU A 72 0.52 10.37 13.73
N ALA A 73 0.05 9.49 14.61
CA ALA A 73 -1.37 9.33 14.97
C ALA A 73 -1.94 10.61 15.60
N LEU A 74 -1.20 11.23 16.53
CA LEU A 74 -1.57 12.53 17.09
C LEU A 74 -1.60 13.63 16.03
N TRP A 75 -0.72 13.56 15.03
CA TRP A 75 -0.73 14.50 13.90
C TRP A 75 -1.95 14.29 12.99
N THR A 76 -2.21 13.07 12.51
CA THR A 76 -3.33 12.79 11.60
C THR A 76 -4.70 12.97 12.25
N ALA A 77 -4.81 12.74 13.57
CA ALA A 77 -6.01 13.06 14.35
C ALA A 77 -6.31 14.58 14.42
N ILE A 78 -5.33 15.45 14.12
CA ILE A 78 -5.47 16.91 14.10
C ILE A 78 -5.54 17.45 12.66
N SER A 79 -4.74 16.89 11.73
CA SER A 79 -4.64 17.37 10.35
C SER A 79 -5.66 16.77 9.39
N GLY A 80 -6.24 15.61 9.73
CA GLY A 80 -6.85 14.69 8.79
C GLY A 80 -5.80 13.80 8.09
N PRO A 81 -6.10 12.52 7.81
CA PRO A 81 -5.22 11.61 7.06
C PRO A 81 -5.21 11.84 5.54
N ASP A 82 -5.94 12.82 5.02
CA ASP A 82 -5.89 13.32 3.64
C ASP A 82 -5.10 14.62 3.48
N PHE A 83 -4.49 15.15 4.55
CA PHE A 83 -3.80 16.44 4.53
C PHE A 83 -2.69 16.50 3.46
N GLY A 84 -2.94 17.21 2.35
CA GLY A 84 -2.02 17.26 1.21
C GLY A 84 -2.35 16.33 0.04
N GLY A 85 -3.46 15.59 0.10
CA GLY A 85 -4.05 14.80 -0.99
C GLY A 85 -3.87 13.28 -0.89
N ASN A 86 -3.04 12.78 0.02
CA ASN A 86 -2.93 11.35 0.36
C ASN A 86 -2.28 11.17 1.74
N ALA A 87 -2.33 9.97 2.30
CA ALA A 87 -1.88 9.72 3.67
C ALA A 87 -0.36 9.91 3.87
N VAL A 88 0.46 9.50 2.90
CA VAL A 88 1.92 9.74 2.98
C VAL A 88 2.21 11.25 2.93
N ALA A 89 1.51 12.01 2.10
CA ALA A 89 1.63 13.47 2.06
C ALA A 89 1.31 14.10 3.44
N ALA A 90 0.29 13.61 4.15
CA ALA A 90 -0.04 14.08 5.49
C ALA A 90 1.14 13.90 6.46
N GLY A 91 1.76 12.71 6.49
CA GLY A 91 2.98 12.47 7.27
C GLY A 91 4.16 13.35 6.82
N ARG A 92 4.36 13.54 5.51
CA ARG A 92 5.44 14.36 4.95
C ARG A 92 5.34 15.83 5.36
N TYR A 93 4.12 16.38 5.51
CA TYR A 93 3.93 17.73 6.04
C TYR A 93 4.36 17.87 7.52
N LEU A 94 4.19 16.84 8.35
CA LEU A 94 4.78 16.82 9.70
C LEU A 94 6.32 16.85 9.62
N MET A 95 6.91 16.08 8.70
CA MET A 95 8.38 16.00 8.54
C MET A 95 9.02 17.34 8.19
N VAL A 96 8.34 18.21 7.43
CA VAL A 96 8.77 19.61 7.22
C VAL A 96 8.87 20.35 8.56
N GLY A 97 7.84 20.27 9.40
CA GLY A 97 7.84 20.89 10.74
C GLY A 97 8.94 20.34 11.65
N VAL A 98 9.16 19.02 11.61
CA VAL A 98 10.22 18.32 12.34
C VAL A 98 11.61 18.74 11.86
N ALA A 99 11.81 18.94 10.56
CA ALA A 99 13.07 19.46 9.99
C ALA A 99 13.34 20.93 10.41
N VAL A 100 12.30 21.77 10.49
CA VAL A 100 12.39 23.14 11.02
C VAL A 100 12.75 23.15 12.50
N ILE A 101 12.11 22.29 13.31
CA ILE A 101 12.46 22.11 14.73
C ILE A 101 13.91 21.63 14.87
N THR A 102 14.32 20.66 14.06
CA THR A 102 15.68 20.11 13.98
C THR A 102 16.71 21.21 13.67
N ALA A 103 16.46 22.07 12.68
CA ALA A 103 17.31 23.21 12.36
C ALA A 103 17.41 24.23 13.52
N GLY A 104 16.30 24.52 14.21
CA GLY A 104 16.26 25.40 15.38
C GLY A 104 17.01 24.84 16.60
N LEU A 105 16.95 23.53 16.80
CA LEU A 105 17.71 22.81 17.83
C LEU A 105 19.19 22.73 17.48
N LEU A 106 19.55 22.45 16.22
CA LEU A 106 20.92 22.44 15.70
C LEU A 106 21.60 23.81 15.88
N TRP A 107 20.91 24.91 15.52
CA TRP A 107 21.36 26.26 15.85
C TRP A 107 21.57 26.44 17.35
N THR A 108 20.60 26.03 18.17
CA THR A 108 20.67 26.16 19.63
C THR A 108 21.84 25.37 20.23
N LEU A 109 22.15 24.19 19.69
CA LEU A 109 23.29 23.36 20.08
C LEU A 109 24.60 24.05 19.72
N ALA A 110 24.75 24.52 18.47
CA ALA A 110 25.91 25.32 18.03
C ALA A 110 26.11 26.57 18.92
N ARG A 111 25.03 27.26 19.29
CA ARG A 111 25.07 28.39 20.25
C ARG A 111 25.52 27.97 21.65
N ARG A 112 25.18 26.76 22.11
CA ARG A 112 25.51 26.23 23.46
C ARG A 112 26.92 25.65 23.54
N ILE A 113 27.52 25.21 22.43
CA ILE A 113 28.92 24.76 22.37
C ILE A 113 29.91 25.86 21.91
N GLU A 114 29.50 27.13 22.08
CA GLU A 114 30.37 28.32 21.94
C GLU A 114 30.91 28.58 20.53
N MET A 115 30.18 28.15 19.48
CA MET A 115 30.48 28.56 18.10
C MET A 115 30.15 30.05 17.88
N SER A 116 30.72 30.71 16.86
CA SER A 116 30.30 32.04 16.41
C SER A 116 28.95 32.03 15.68
N ARG A 117 28.37 33.22 15.44
CA ARG A 117 27.08 33.35 14.74
C ARG A 117 27.14 32.78 13.33
N TRP A 118 28.20 33.08 12.56
CA TRP A 118 28.36 32.56 11.20
C TRP A 118 28.56 31.04 11.20
N ALA A 119 29.35 30.48 12.14
CA ALA A 119 29.54 29.04 12.23
C ALA A 119 28.23 28.31 12.62
N SER A 120 27.37 28.94 13.43
CA SER A 120 26.02 28.43 13.70
C SER A 120 25.13 28.47 12.45
N ALA A 121 25.31 29.49 11.59
CA ALA A 121 24.59 29.62 10.32
C ALA A 121 25.06 28.60 9.28
N VAL A 122 26.36 28.32 9.19
CA VAL A 122 26.90 27.27 8.30
C VAL A 122 26.41 25.90 8.73
N ALA A 123 26.39 25.57 10.02
CA ALA A 123 25.86 24.30 10.51
C ALA A 123 24.38 24.07 10.11
N VAL A 124 23.53 25.09 10.24
CA VAL A 124 22.14 24.99 9.78
C VAL A 124 22.03 25.04 8.25
N GLY A 125 22.81 25.88 7.58
CA GLY A 125 22.81 26.02 6.13
C GLY A 125 23.16 24.71 5.41
N VAL A 126 24.17 23.97 5.89
CA VAL A 126 24.52 22.64 5.38
C VAL A 126 23.37 21.65 5.54
N PHE A 127 22.69 21.62 6.68
CA PHE A 127 21.50 20.77 6.89
C PHE A 127 20.27 21.23 6.07
N ALA A 128 20.12 22.54 5.86
CA ALA A 128 19.03 23.12 5.09
C ALA A 128 19.18 22.83 3.58
N LEU A 129 20.41 22.88 3.06
CA LEU A 129 20.77 22.87 1.64
C LEU A 129 21.31 21.53 1.10
N SER A 130 21.68 20.57 1.95
CA SER A 130 22.08 19.23 1.48
C SER A 130 20.90 18.53 0.78
N PRO A 131 21.02 18.09 -0.49
CA PRO A 131 19.91 17.42 -1.18
C PRO A 131 19.54 16.08 -0.52
N LEU A 132 20.51 15.38 0.08
CA LEU A 132 20.28 14.20 0.91
C LEU A 132 19.47 14.54 2.17
N ALA A 133 19.82 15.62 2.87
CA ALA A 133 19.07 16.10 4.03
C ALA A 133 17.68 16.66 3.67
N ILE A 134 17.49 17.14 2.44
CA ILE A 134 16.18 17.54 1.91
C ILE A 134 15.36 16.28 1.58
N SER A 135 15.90 15.34 0.79
CA SER A 135 15.24 14.11 0.35
C SER A 135 14.76 13.25 1.52
N LEU A 136 15.70 12.78 2.36
CA LEU A 136 15.36 11.94 3.52
C LEU A 136 14.60 12.74 4.60
N GLY A 137 14.81 14.06 4.68
CA GLY A 137 14.11 14.96 5.59
C GLY A 137 12.71 15.41 5.13
N ARG A 138 12.26 14.97 3.95
CA ARG A 138 10.86 15.05 3.50
C ARG A 138 10.08 13.78 3.88
N MET A 139 10.72 12.63 3.72
CA MET A 139 10.07 11.31 3.86
C MET A 139 9.66 11.02 5.31
N VAL A 140 8.57 10.25 5.47
CA VAL A 140 7.96 9.85 6.76
C VAL A 140 8.80 8.79 7.51
N TYR A 141 10.10 9.02 7.69
CA TYR A 141 10.96 8.16 8.51
C TYR A 141 10.90 8.55 10.00
N LEU A 142 10.74 7.55 10.87
CA LEU A 142 10.79 7.77 12.33
C LEU A 142 12.14 8.36 12.78
N ASP A 143 13.23 8.09 12.06
CA ASP A 143 14.55 8.70 12.28
C ASP A 143 14.51 10.24 12.27
N ASN A 144 13.64 10.89 11.47
CA ASN A 144 13.48 12.35 11.48
C ASN A 144 12.92 12.84 12.83
N LEU A 145 11.87 12.18 13.34
CA LEU A 145 11.28 12.47 14.66
C LEU A 145 12.31 12.21 15.77
N ALA A 146 13.01 11.08 15.69
CA ALA A 146 14.02 10.68 16.66
C ALA A 146 15.20 11.66 16.72
N VAL A 147 15.65 12.18 15.57
CA VAL A 147 16.70 13.21 15.48
C VAL A 147 16.30 14.53 16.13
N ALA A 148 15.03 14.94 16.05
CA ALA A 148 14.55 16.13 16.76
C ALA A 148 14.63 15.93 18.29
N TRP A 149 14.20 14.77 18.81
CA TRP A 149 14.33 14.42 20.23
C TRP A 149 15.78 14.29 20.69
N LEU A 150 16.64 13.68 19.86
CA LEU A 150 18.08 13.56 20.06
C LEU A 150 18.76 14.94 20.20
N LEU A 151 18.49 15.87 19.28
CA LEU A 151 19.00 17.23 19.36
C LEU A 151 18.41 18.00 20.53
N GLY A 152 17.14 17.77 20.89
CA GLY A 152 16.52 18.28 22.11
C GLY A 152 17.29 17.88 23.36
N ALA A 153 17.64 16.59 23.47
CA ALA A 153 18.47 16.07 24.54
C ALA A 153 19.88 16.68 24.55
N LEU A 154 20.58 16.74 23.40
CA LEU A 154 21.92 17.35 23.30
C LEU A 154 21.92 18.84 23.67
N VAL A 155 20.90 19.58 23.23
CA VAL A 155 20.66 20.97 23.62
C VAL A 155 20.54 21.08 25.14
N LEU A 156 19.75 20.20 25.78
CA LEU A 156 19.52 20.20 27.22
C LEU A 156 20.77 19.81 28.04
N VAL A 157 21.52 18.76 27.67
CA VAL A 157 22.80 18.42 28.33
C VAL A 157 23.81 19.57 28.22
N CYS A 158 23.87 20.25 27.06
CA CYS A 158 24.75 21.40 26.84
C CYS A 158 24.20 22.72 27.45
N SER A 159 23.29 22.66 28.43
CA SER A 159 22.74 23.85 29.09
C SER A 159 23.80 24.58 29.95
N PRO A 160 24.14 25.85 29.68
CA PRO A 160 25.23 26.58 30.35
C PRO A 160 24.92 26.96 31.81
N ARG A 161 23.78 26.52 32.37
CA ARG A 161 23.42 26.74 33.78
C ARG A 161 23.53 25.47 34.64
N TYR A 162 24.00 24.34 34.09
CA TYR A 162 24.29 23.09 34.83
C TYR A 162 23.16 22.58 35.74
N ARG A 163 21.89 22.84 35.37
CA ARG A 163 20.72 22.52 36.18
C ARG A 163 20.37 21.04 36.08
N LEU A 164 20.08 20.41 37.22
CA LEU A 164 19.62 19.01 37.28
C LEU A 164 18.37 18.77 36.42
N SER A 165 17.43 19.71 36.37
CA SER A 165 16.23 19.62 35.52
C SER A 165 16.53 19.62 34.01
N ALA A 166 17.69 20.13 33.58
CA ALA A 166 18.15 19.99 32.21
C ALA A 166 18.72 18.60 31.93
N ILE A 167 19.29 17.92 32.94
CA ILE A 167 19.73 16.53 32.82
C ILE A 167 18.54 15.57 32.85
N PHE A 168 17.54 15.81 33.71
CA PHE A 168 16.24 15.12 33.70
C PHE A 168 15.58 15.23 32.32
N GLY A 169 15.40 16.46 31.82
CA GLY A 169 14.80 16.69 30.50
C GLY A 169 15.61 16.06 29.36
N ALA A 170 16.94 16.09 29.43
CA ALA A 170 17.78 15.43 28.43
C ALA A 170 17.63 13.90 28.44
N ALA A 171 17.55 13.28 29.62
CA ALA A 171 17.34 11.85 29.76
C ALA A 171 15.97 11.43 29.22
N ALA A 172 14.93 12.20 29.51
CA ALA A 172 13.59 11.99 28.97
C ALA A 172 13.56 12.14 27.44
N CYS A 173 14.11 13.23 26.89
CA CYS A 173 14.20 13.42 25.43
C CYS A 173 15.02 12.32 24.74
N PHE A 174 16.13 11.86 25.32
CA PHE A 174 16.91 10.76 24.73
C PHE A 174 16.19 9.42 24.84
N GLY A 175 15.46 9.17 25.93
CA GLY A 175 14.57 8.01 26.05
C GLY A 175 13.47 8.01 24.99
N ILE A 176 12.81 9.16 24.76
CA ILE A 176 11.81 9.31 23.70
C ILE A 176 12.44 9.13 22.31
N ALA A 177 13.67 9.61 22.07
CA ALA A 177 14.38 9.35 20.82
C ALA A 177 14.60 7.84 20.57
N VAL A 178 15.01 7.09 21.60
CA VAL A 178 15.17 5.62 21.54
C VAL A 178 13.84 4.89 21.37
N LEU A 179 12.75 5.38 21.97
CA LEU A 179 11.40 4.85 21.74
C LEU A 179 10.78 5.28 20.39
N THR A 180 11.39 6.25 19.70
CA THR A 180 10.98 6.69 18.36
C THR A 180 11.74 5.90 17.29
N LYS A 181 13.04 5.64 17.49
CA LYS A 181 13.82 4.67 16.74
C LYS A 181 14.94 4.10 17.63
N GLU A 182 14.95 2.79 17.80
CA GLU A 182 15.88 2.06 18.68
C GLU A 182 17.36 2.25 18.30
N THR A 183 17.64 2.55 17.03
CA THR A 183 18.98 2.91 16.52
C THR A 183 19.64 4.05 17.29
N MET A 184 18.87 4.98 17.87
CA MET A 184 19.39 6.10 18.67
C MET A 184 20.16 5.64 19.92
N LEU A 185 19.90 4.42 20.43
CA LEU A 185 20.58 3.86 21.61
C LEU A 185 22.09 3.75 21.40
N VAL A 186 22.53 3.59 20.15
CA VAL A 186 23.95 3.56 19.73
C VAL A 186 24.71 4.83 20.15
N LEU A 187 24.01 5.96 20.35
CA LEU A 187 24.60 7.23 20.78
C LEU A 187 24.71 7.39 22.31
N LEU A 188 24.25 6.42 23.12
CA LEU A 188 24.36 6.44 24.58
C LEU A 188 25.79 6.72 25.11
N PRO A 189 26.89 6.22 24.52
CA PRO A 189 28.25 6.56 24.96
C PRO A 189 28.59 8.05 24.81
N MET A 190 28.10 8.72 23.76
CA MET A 190 28.23 10.18 23.60
C MET A 190 27.47 10.92 24.70
N PHE A 191 26.25 10.47 25.05
CA PHE A 191 25.49 11.06 26.15
C PHE A 191 26.16 10.87 27.50
N ALA A 192 26.64 9.66 27.81
CA ALA A 192 27.38 9.40 29.04
C ALA A 192 28.60 10.32 29.18
N TRP A 193 29.38 10.49 28.09
CA TRP A 193 30.53 11.39 28.09
C TRP A 193 30.14 12.87 28.20
N LEU A 194 29.07 13.31 27.53
CA LEU A 194 28.54 14.68 27.63
C LEU A 194 28.00 14.96 29.03
N VAL A 195 27.22 14.07 29.65
CA VAL A 195 26.74 14.21 31.03
C VAL A 195 27.92 14.30 32.00
N TRP A 196 28.94 13.44 31.84
CA TRP A 196 30.13 13.47 32.69
C TRP A 196 30.97 14.75 32.53
N THR A 197 31.11 15.29 31.33
CA THR A 197 31.96 16.47 31.07
C THR A 197 31.24 17.81 31.24
N ARG A 198 29.96 17.89 30.89
CA ARG A 198 29.12 19.10 30.94
C ARG A 198 28.40 19.30 32.26
N THR A 199 28.64 18.48 33.29
CA THR A 199 28.15 18.71 34.66
C THR A 199 29.27 19.12 35.61
N ALA A 200 28.91 19.89 36.65
CA ALA A 200 29.86 20.42 37.63
C ALA A 200 30.51 19.28 38.44
N PRO A 201 31.83 19.32 38.73
CA PRO A 201 32.55 18.21 39.38
C PRO A 201 31.87 17.61 40.62
N ALA A 202 31.33 18.46 41.50
CA ALA A 202 30.65 18.04 42.73
C ALA A 202 29.34 17.26 42.49
N THR A 203 28.65 17.45 41.35
CA THR A 203 27.33 16.86 41.08
C THR A 203 27.34 15.76 40.01
N ARG A 204 28.50 15.44 39.39
CA ARG A 204 28.59 14.50 38.25
C ARG A 204 27.97 13.14 38.51
N ARG A 205 28.30 12.52 39.65
CA ARG A 205 27.77 11.19 40.04
C ARG A 205 26.25 11.21 40.18
N TYR A 206 25.71 12.27 40.80
CA TYR A 206 24.26 12.43 40.99
C TYR A 206 23.53 12.77 39.68
N ALA A 207 24.12 13.62 38.84
CA ALA A 207 23.58 13.92 37.52
C ALA A 207 23.58 12.68 36.59
N LEU A 208 24.63 11.85 36.65
CA LEU A 208 24.68 10.58 35.94
C LEU A 208 23.62 9.60 36.47
N ALA A 209 23.45 9.48 37.79
CA ALA A 209 22.40 8.65 38.39
C ALA A 209 21.00 9.11 37.98
N VAL A 210 20.72 10.42 38.00
CA VAL A 210 19.44 10.99 37.50
C VAL A 210 19.26 10.74 36.01
N PHE A 211 20.32 10.87 35.20
CA PHE A 211 20.23 10.57 33.76
C PHE A 211 19.88 9.10 33.51
N VAL A 212 20.62 8.16 34.14
CA VAL A 212 20.39 6.72 34.00
C VAL A 212 19.01 6.31 34.53
N ALA A 213 18.57 6.83 35.67
CA ALA A 213 17.27 6.51 36.23
C ALA A 213 16.11 7.01 35.35
N VAL A 214 16.15 8.27 34.89
CA VAL A 214 15.07 8.83 34.05
C VAL A 214 15.06 8.21 32.66
N PHE A 215 16.23 8.00 32.04
CA PHE A 215 16.35 7.30 30.77
C PHE A 215 15.85 5.85 30.88
N GLY A 216 16.26 5.14 31.93
CA GLY A 216 15.82 3.78 32.23
C GLY A 216 14.31 3.68 32.42
N VAL A 217 13.70 4.56 33.22
CA VAL A 217 12.25 4.62 33.41
C VAL A 217 11.53 4.85 32.08
N VAL A 218 11.96 5.83 31.26
CA VAL A 218 11.33 6.10 29.96
C VAL A 218 11.45 4.89 29.03
N VAL A 219 12.65 4.35 28.81
CA VAL A 219 12.83 3.19 27.91
C VAL A 219 12.12 1.93 28.45
N SER A 220 11.99 1.78 29.77
CA SER A 220 11.31 0.64 30.38
C SER A 220 9.81 0.59 30.13
N THR A 221 9.17 1.66 29.63
CA THR A 221 7.75 1.61 29.26
C THR A 221 7.49 0.62 28.12
N TYR A 222 8.46 0.42 27.22
CA TYR A 222 8.37 -0.57 26.14
C TYR A 222 8.51 -2.01 26.65
N LEU A 223 9.41 -2.24 27.59
CA LEU A 223 9.53 -3.52 28.32
C LEU A 223 8.26 -3.82 29.13
N LEU A 224 7.72 -2.81 29.83
CA LEU A 224 6.49 -2.92 30.59
C LEU A 224 5.28 -3.21 29.69
N MET A 225 5.20 -2.60 28.50
CA MET A 225 4.16 -2.91 27.51
C MET A 225 4.20 -4.38 27.09
N ALA A 226 5.38 -4.94 26.82
CA ALA A 226 5.54 -6.36 26.49
C ALA A 226 5.17 -7.27 27.68
N VAL A 227 5.57 -6.92 28.91
CA VAL A 227 5.17 -7.64 30.14
C VAL A 227 3.65 -7.64 30.32
N LEU A 228 3.00 -6.47 30.17
CA LEU A 228 1.55 -6.33 30.37
C LEU A 228 0.71 -7.07 29.32
N ARG A 229 1.27 -7.35 28.14
CA ARG A 229 0.64 -8.17 27.08
C ARG A 229 0.97 -9.67 27.19
N GLY A 230 1.90 -10.07 28.06
CA GLY A 230 2.47 -11.42 28.10
C GLY A 230 3.55 -11.68 27.02
N GLU A 231 3.77 -10.73 26.13
CA GLU A 231 4.61 -10.80 24.93
C GLU A 231 6.09 -10.46 25.20
N LEU A 232 6.59 -10.63 26.43
CA LEU A 232 8.02 -10.40 26.73
C LEU A 232 8.92 -11.51 26.17
N VAL A 233 8.45 -12.76 26.24
CA VAL A 233 9.19 -13.99 25.87
C VAL A 233 8.37 -14.80 24.86
N PRO A 234 9.00 -15.69 24.06
CA PRO A 234 8.28 -16.49 23.06
C PRO A 234 7.22 -17.42 23.67
N GLY A 235 6.11 -17.62 22.96
CA GLY A 235 5.07 -18.57 23.36
C GLY A 235 4.05 -18.84 22.24
N PRO A 236 3.19 -19.87 22.39
CA PRO A 236 2.26 -20.26 21.33
C PRO A 236 1.17 -19.21 21.08
N GLY A 237 0.91 -18.90 19.81
CA GLY A 237 -0.19 -18.02 19.40
C GLY A 237 0.04 -16.52 19.60
N HIS A 238 1.23 -16.09 20.01
CA HIS A 238 1.59 -14.67 20.13
C HIS A 238 3.04 -14.40 19.68
N VAL A 239 3.35 -13.13 19.44
CA VAL A 239 4.71 -12.64 19.17
C VAL A 239 5.46 -12.39 20.49
N SER A 240 6.78 -12.14 20.43
CA SER A 240 7.49 -11.57 21.57
C SER A 240 8.52 -10.49 21.25
N LEU A 241 8.72 -9.58 22.22
CA LEU A 241 9.79 -8.59 22.20
C LEU A 241 11.18 -9.24 22.15
N TRP A 242 11.37 -10.41 22.78
CA TRP A 242 12.62 -11.15 22.69
C TRP A 242 12.91 -11.63 21.25
N GLU A 243 11.90 -12.08 20.52
CA GLU A 243 12.04 -12.42 19.10
C GLU A 243 12.31 -11.20 18.23
N GLY A 244 11.62 -10.07 18.46
CA GLY A 244 11.93 -8.80 17.77
C GLY A 244 13.38 -8.36 17.97
N ILE A 245 13.88 -8.38 19.21
CA ILE A 245 15.28 -8.08 19.54
C ILE A 245 16.24 -9.08 18.89
N ARG A 246 15.93 -10.39 18.95
CA ARG A 246 16.75 -11.44 18.34
C ARG A 246 16.82 -11.29 16.81
N PHE A 247 15.70 -10.99 16.17
CA PHE A 247 15.61 -10.73 14.74
C PHE A 247 16.49 -9.54 14.35
N GLN A 248 16.27 -8.36 14.96
CA GLN A 248 17.03 -7.15 14.64
C GLN A 248 18.55 -7.27 14.89
N LEU A 249 18.99 -8.16 15.79
CA LEU A 249 20.40 -8.33 16.15
C LEU A 249 21.11 -9.52 15.49
N ARG A 250 20.38 -10.53 15.00
CA ARG A 250 20.95 -11.80 14.47
C ARG A 250 20.25 -12.32 13.23
N ASP A 251 18.94 -12.52 13.31
CA ASP A 251 18.23 -13.37 12.32
C ASP A 251 17.72 -12.56 11.11
N ARG A 252 17.72 -11.23 11.17
CA ARG A 252 17.43 -10.34 10.04
C ARG A 252 18.52 -10.50 8.96
N ALA A 253 18.10 -10.84 7.74
CA ALA A 253 19.00 -11.06 6.61
C ALA A 253 20.01 -9.91 6.43
N ALA A 254 21.29 -10.26 6.32
CA ALA A 254 22.36 -9.29 6.13
C ALA A 254 22.25 -8.65 4.73
N GLY A 255 22.27 -7.32 4.66
CA GLY A 255 22.19 -6.58 3.39
C GLY A 255 23.45 -6.65 2.51
N GLY A 256 24.28 -7.69 2.66
CA GLY A 256 25.60 -7.84 2.04
C GLY A 256 26.70 -6.94 2.62
N ALA A 257 27.77 -6.76 1.84
CA ALA A 257 28.99 -6.04 2.23
C ALA A 257 29.28 -4.84 1.31
N LEU A 258 30.03 -3.85 1.78
CA LEU A 258 30.21 -2.56 1.07
C LEU A 258 31.11 -2.62 -0.18
N ASP A 259 31.82 -3.73 -0.33
CA ASP A 259 32.65 -4.17 -1.43
C ASP A 259 31.89 -5.06 -2.45
N ASP A 260 30.73 -5.60 -2.08
CA ASP A 260 29.81 -6.28 -3.00
C ASP A 260 28.91 -5.25 -3.71
N HIS A 261 29.16 -5.07 -5.01
CA HIS A 261 28.40 -4.20 -5.91
C HIS A 261 26.92 -4.59 -6.07
N GLY A 262 26.57 -5.86 -5.87
CA GLY A 262 25.18 -6.33 -5.94
C GLY A 262 24.38 -6.05 -4.67
N SER A 263 25.02 -5.71 -3.55
CA SER A 263 24.38 -5.73 -2.24
C SER A 263 23.42 -4.56 -1.98
N LEU A 264 22.31 -4.84 -1.27
CA LEU A 264 21.35 -3.83 -0.81
C LEU A 264 22.02 -2.73 0.04
N LYS A 265 23.04 -3.09 0.84
CA LYS A 265 23.84 -2.17 1.64
C LYS A 265 24.68 -1.24 0.77
N ARG A 266 25.28 -1.76 -0.31
CA ARG A 266 26.01 -0.94 -1.29
C ARG A 266 25.07 0.01 -2.01
N GLN A 267 23.96 -0.49 -2.54
CA GLN A 267 22.92 0.31 -3.21
C GLN A 267 22.41 1.46 -2.32
N THR A 268 22.16 1.18 -1.03
CA THR A 268 21.76 2.18 -0.03
C THR A 268 22.79 3.30 0.11
N VAL A 269 24.08 2.95 0.19
CA VAL A 269 25.16 3.95 0.29
C VAL A 269 25.33 4.71 -1.02
N ASP A 270 25.26 4.05 -2.17
CA ASP A 270 25.37 4.71 -3.47
C ASP A 270 24.21 5.69 -3.73
N GLU A 271 23.00 5.43 -3.25
CA GLU A 271 21.90 6.42 -3.27
C GLU A 271 22.19 7.63 -2.35
N TRP A 272 22.81 7.42 -1.18
CA TRP A 272 23.25 8.55 -0.34
C TRP A 272 24.28 9.43 -1.06
N PHE A 273 25.27 8.83 -1.73
CA PHE A 273 26.27 9.55 -2.53
C PHE A 273 25.67 10.17 -3.81
N ARG A 274 24.63 9.57 -4.40
CA ARG A 274 23.90 10.11 -5.57
C ARG A 274 23.11 11.38 -5.21
N LEU A 275 22.54 11.44 -4.02
CA LEU A 275 21.84 12.62 -3.50
C LEU A 275 22.80 13.70 -2.99
N ASP A 276 23.86 13.31 -2.27
CA ASP A 276 24.87 14.23 -1.75
C ASP A 276 26.23 13.52 -1.69
N PRO A 277 27.12 13.70 -2.67
CA PRO A 277 28.44 13.09 -2.64
C PRO A 277 29.40 13.80 -1.67
N ALA A 278 29.06 14.99 -1.19
CA ALA A 278 29.95 15.82 -0.38
C ALA A 278 29.91 15.42 1.11
N LEU A 279 28.72 15.33 1.72
CA LEU A 279 28.63 15.05 3.17
C LEU A 279 29.11 13.64 3.59
N PRO A 280 28.81 12.54 2.87
CA PRO A 280 29.36 11.22 3.18
C PRO A 280 30.90 11.18 3.01
N SER A 281 31.43 11.74 1.91
CA SER A 281 32.88 11.83 1.65
C SER A 281 33.62 12.58 2.75
N LEU A 282 33.09 13.73 3.17
CA LEU A 282 33.75 14.61 4.13
C LEU A 282 33.59 14.15 5.58
N ALA A 283 32.64 13.26 5.90
CA ALA A 283 32.37 12.82 7.26
C ALA A 283 33.62 12.25 7.98
N GLY A 284 34.45 11.47 7.28
CA GLY A 284 35.71 10.96 7.80
C GLY A 284 36.74 12.06 8.14
N PRO A 285 37.17 12.88 7.16
CA PRO A 285 38.04 14.02 7.41
C PRO A 285 37.51 15.00 8.48
N ILE A 286 36.20 15.30 8.48
CA ILE A 286 35.55 16.15 9.49
C ILE A 286 35.68 15.53 10.88
N VAL A 287 35.40 14.23 11.04
CA VAL A 287 35.42 13.60 12.38
C VAL A 287 36.83 13.52 12.94
N VAL A 288 37.84 13.22 12.10
CA VAL A 288 39.26 13.25 12.49
C VAL A 288 39.67 14.65 12.95
N ALA A 289 39.37 15.69 12.17
CA ALA A 289 39.66 17.07 12.55
C ALA A 289 38.93 17.48 13.86
N ALA A 290 37.70 17.02 14.07
CA ALA A 290 36.90 17.34 15.24
C ALA A 290 37.42 16.69 16.54
N LEU A 291 38.11 15.55 16.47
CA LEU A 291 38.73 14.91 17.63
C LEU A 291 39.87 15.76 18.22
N PHE A 292 40.59 16.54 17.42
CA PHE A 292 41.59 17.48 17.94
C PHE A 292 40.93 18.64 18.69
N VAL A 293 39.75 19.11 18.24
CA VAL A 293 39.02 20.24 18.84
C VAL A 293 38.30 19.83 20.14
N ARG A 294 38.90 20.15 21.29
CA ARG A 294 38.44 19.74 22.64
C ARG A 294 36.94 19.96 22.92
N ARG A 295 36.31 21.02 22.40
CA ARG A 295 34.87 21.31 22.58
C ARG A 295 33.93 20.41 21.74
N LEU A 296 34.45 19.77 20.69
CA LEU A 296 33.70 18.92 19.74
C LEU A 296 33.86 17.42 20.00
N ARG A 297 34.92 16.99 20.69
CA ARG A 297 35.31 15.57 20.89
C ARG A 297 34.18 14.57 21.15
N ALA A 298 33.21 14.90 22.01
CA ALA A 298 32.11 13.98 22.30
C ALA A 298 31.15 13.79 21.11
N PHE A 299 30.84 14.86 20.37
CA PHE A 299 30.08 14.81 19.13
C PHE A 299 30.85 14.10 18.01
N ALA A 300 32.18 14.30 17.98
CA ALA A 300 33.06 13.58 17.08
C ALA A 300 33.01 12.07 17.34
N VAL A 301 33.12 11.62 18.59
CA VAL A 301 32.97 10.18 18.93
C VAL A 301 31.55 9.68 18.64
N GLY A 302 30.49 10.50 18.83
CA GLY A 302 29.15 10.16 18.34
C GLY A 302 29.14 9.84 16.84
N LEU A 303 29.75 10.70 16.02
CA LEU A 303 29.88 10.46 14.57
C LEU A 303 30.81 9.28 14.24
N VAL A 304 31.90 9.03 14.99
CA VAL A 304 32.73 7.82 14.83
C VAL A 304 31.90 6.55 15.04
N ILE A 305 31.03 6.51 16.06
CA ILE A 305 30.19 5.33 16.33
C ILE A 305 29.17 5.13 15.19
N LEU A 306 28.57 6.21 14.65
CA LEU A 306 27.67 6.12 13.49
C LEU A 306 28.42 5.62 12.24
N ILE A 307 29.61 6.16 11.93
CA ILE A 307 30.45 5.69 10.81
C ILE A 307 30.83 4.21 11.01
N ALA A 308 31.25 3.81 12.21
CA ALA A 308 31.56 2.42 12.52
C ALA A 308 30.33 1.49 12.36
N THR A 309 29.12 2.00 12.62
CA THR A 309 27.87 1.26 12.40
C THR A 309 27.57 1.11 10.91
N VAL A 310 27.81 2.13 10.07
CA VAL A 310 27.74 2.01 8.60
C VAL A 310 28.77 1.00 8.07
N LEU A 311 29.99 1.00 8.60
CA LEU A 311 31.06 0.09 8.16
C LEU A 311 30.85 -1.37 8.62
N ARG A 312 30.24 -1.60 9.79
CA ARG A 312 29.95 -2.94 10.35
C ARG A 312 29.24 -3.87 9.34
N PRO A 313 29.67 -5.13 9.15
CA PRO A 313 28.90 -6.12 8.37
C PRO A 313 27.51 -6.38 8.95
N GLY A 314 26.50 -6.50 8.08
CA GLY A 314 25.09 -6.71 8.46
C GLY A 314 24.12 -5.76 7.74
N TYR A 315 22.84 -5.81 8.13
CA TYR A 315 21.81 -4.89 7.62
C TYR A 315 22.09 -3.43 7.98
N LEU A 316 21.77 -2.51 7.06
CA LEU A 316 21.89 -1.07 7.22
C LEU A 316 20.55 -0.41 6.83
N PRO A 317 19.85 0.28 7.75
CA PRO A 317 18.62 0.98 7.40
C PRO A 317 18.89 2.15 6.44
N ALA A 318 18.12 2.26 5.37
CA ALA A 318 18.19 3.37 4.41
C ALA A 318 18.10 4.78 5.05
N PRO A 319 17.26 5.05 6.08
CA PRO A 319 17.24 6.36 6.75
C PRO A 319 18.39 6.61 7.74
N PHE A 320 19.25 5.62 8.06
CA PHE A 320 20.18 5.68 9.20
C PHE A 320 21.12 6.92 9.15
N ILE A 321 21.50 7.37 7.96
CA ILE A 321 22.35 8.56 7.78
C ILE A 321 21.73 9.85 8.32
N LEU A 322 20.40 9.95 8.48
CA LEU A 322 19.72 11.07 9.13
C LEU A 322 20.28 11.35 10.54
N SER A 323 20.66 10.30 11.27
CA SER A 323 21.33 10.40 12.58
C SER A 323 22.67 11.14 12.53
N ALA A 324 23.37 11.04 11.40
CA ALA A 324 24.70 11.62 11.19
C ALA A 324 24.65 13.05 10.64
N LEU A 325 23.69 13.39 9.77
CA LEU A 325 23.69 14.68 9.04
C LEU A 325 23.78 15.93 9.95
N PRO A 326 23.03 16.06 11.06
CA PRO A 326 23.18 17.20 11.96
C PRO A 326 24.53 17.23 12.68
N LEU A 327 25.13 16.06 12.96
CA LEU A 327 26.45 15.97 13.57
C LEU A 327 27.56 16.33 12.56
N ILE A 328 27.49 15.83 11.32
CA ILE A 328 28.42 16.19 10.25
C ILE A 328 28.39 17.71 10.03
N ALA A 329 27.20 18.30 9.92
CA ALA A 329 27.03 19.75 9.71
C ALA A 329 27.53 20.59 10.91
N LEU A 330 27.23 20.18 12.15
CA LEU A 330 27.74 20.81 13.37
C LEU A 330 29.27 20.75 13.46
N LEU A 331 29.86 19.61 13.13
CA LEU A 331 31.29 19.37 13.20
C LEU A 331 32.04 20.10 12.09
N ALA A 332 31.54 20.08 10.84
CA ALA A 332 32.12 20.79 9.70
C ALA A 332 32.27 22.29 9.98
N ALA A 333 31.18 22.93 10.45
CA ALA A 333 31.21 24.34 10.82
C ALA A 333 32.04 24.60 12.09
N GLY A 334 32.06 23.63 13.02
CA GLY A 334 32.81 23.72 14.28
C GLY A 334 34.33 23.60 14.11
N THR A 335 34.80 22.80 13.16
CA THR A 335 36.22 22.64 12.77
C THR A 335 36.64 23.75 11.80
N GLY A 336 35.83 24.08 10.81
CA GLY A 336 36.04 25.21 9.90
C GLY A 336 36.19 26.54 10.64
N GLU A 337 35.43 26.76 11.71
CA GLU A 337 35.64 27.90 12.60
C GLU A 337 37.02 27.91 13.26
N VAL A 338 37.51 26.77 13.73
CA VAL A 338 38.83 26.70 14.39
C VAL A 338 39.93 26.91 13.37
N ALA A 339 39.82 26.30 12.18
CA ALA A 339 40.77 26.49 11.08
C ALA A 339 40.84 27.95 10.63
N LEU A 340 39.70 28.60 10.35
CA LEU A 340 39.67 30.01 9.96
C LEU A 340 40.21 30.93 11.07
N ARG A 341 39.84 30.69 12.34
CA ARG A 341 40.42 31.47 13.47
C ARG A 341 41.92 31.27 13.61
N TYR A 342 42.46 30.09 13.31
CA TYR A 342 43.90 29.82 13.33
C TYR A 342 44.61 30.58 12.20
N VAL A 343 44.11 30.46 10.96
CA VAL A 343 44.63 31.17 9.78
C VAL A 343 44.60 32.69 9.98
N PHE A 344 43.49 33.26 10.49
CA PHE A 344 43.41 34.71 10.69
C PHE A 344 44.28 35.22 11.84
N ARG A 345 44.41 34.48 12.95
CA ARG A 345 45.30 34.86 14.08
C ARG A 345 46.79 34.80 13.74
N ALA A 346 47.20 33.88 12.86
CA ALA A 346 48.58 33.84 12.36
C ALA A 346 48.97 35.14 11.62
N VAL A 347 48.00 35.91 11.12
CA VAL A 347 48.20 37.19 10.41
C VAL A 347 48.07 38.42 11.35
N GLU A 348 47.78 38.23 12.64
CA GLU A 348 47.83 39.29 13.66
C GLU A 348 49.19 39.36 14.38
N GLN A 349 50.06 38.36 14.17
CA GLN A 349 51.49 38.41 14.51
C GLN A 349 52.26 39.20 13.44
N PRO A 350 53.32 39.97 13.78
CA PRO A 350 54.03 40.86 12.86
C PRO A 350 55.03 40.14 11.92
N LEU A 351 54.63 38.99 11.36
CA LEU A 351 55.39 38.24 10.36
C LEU A 351 54.97 38.65 8.95
N ILE A 352 55.79 39.49 8.32
CA ILE A 352 55.51 40.17 7.05
C ILE A 352 55.68 39.22 5.85
N ASP A 353 54.75 38.28 5.69
CA ASP A 353 54.34 37.78 4.36
C ASP A 353 52.99 37.02 4.35
N LEU A 354 52.49 36.58 5.51
CA LEU A 354 51.28 35.75 5.62
C LEU A 354 49.99 36.41 5.08
N ARG A 355 50.00 37.72 4.77
CA ARG A 355 48.94 38.37 4.00
C ARG A 355 48.75 37.73 2.62
N ARG A 356 49.81 37.26 1.95
CA ARG A 356 49.72 36.60 0.64
C ARG A 356 48.83 35.35 0.66
N LEU A 357 48.77 34.65 1.79
CA LEU A 357 47.98 33.41 1.94
C LEU A 357 46.47 33.65 2.10
N ARG A 358 46.01 34.89 2.36
CA ARG A 358 44.57 35.18 2.51
C ARG A 358 43.79 34.98 1.20
N ILE A 359 44.36 35.36 0.07
CA ILE A 359 43.74 35.22 -1.26
C ILE A 359 43.56 33.74 -1.65
N PRO A 360 44.60 32.88 -1.66
CA PRO A 360 44.42 31.46 -1.98
C PRO A 360 43.58 30.72 -0.95
N ALA A 361 43.61 31.09 0.34
CA ALA A 361 42.71 30.49 1.33
C ALA A 361 41.24 30.82 1.07
N LEU A 362 40.92 32.08 0.71
CA LEU A 362 39.56 32.47 0.33
C LEU A 362 39.14 31.81 -0.99
N ALA A 363 40.03 31.78 -1.99
CA ALA A 363 39.79 31.13 -3.28
C ALA A 363 39.55 29.62 -3.10
N ALA A 364 40.30 28.93 -2.24
CA ALA A 364 40.09 27.52 -1.94
C ALA A 364 38.75 27.27 -1.24
N VAL A 365 38.31 28.15 -0.34
CA VAL A 365 36.97 28.05 0.28
C VAL A 365 35.87 28.27 -0.76
N THR A 366 35.98 29.31 -1.60
CA THR A 366 35.02 29.58 -2.67
C THR A 366 34.96 28.44 -3.68
N LEU A 367 36.11 27.94 -4.15
CA LEU A 367 36.20 26.78 -5.03
C LEU A 367 35.56 25.53 -4.40
N SER A 368 35.82 25.27 -3.12
CA SER A 368 35.21 24.15 -2.39
C SER A 368 33.68 24.28 -2.32
N VAL A 369 33.16 25.48 -2.08
CA VAL A 369 31.71 25.76 -2.08
C VAL A 369 31.13 25.59 -3.49
N SER A 370 31.79 26.12 -4.53
CA SER A 370 31.36 25.96 -5.92
C SER A 370 31.33 24.49 -6.35
N ILE A 371 32.33 23.69 -5.98
CA ILE A 371 32.36 22.24 -6.24
C ILE A 371 31.16 21.55 -5.57
N VAL A 372 30.90 21.82 -4.29
CA VAL A 372 29.75 21.23 -3.56
C VAL A 372 28.41 21.65 -4.20
N VAL A 373 28.25 22.91 -4.58
CA VAL A 373 27.04 23.40 -5.26
C VAL A 373 26.85 22.75 -6.63
N SER A 374 27.91 22.64 -7.44
CA SER A 374 27.85 21.96 -8.75
C SER A 374 27.53 20.46 -8.62
N LEU A 375 28.08 19.79 -7.61
CA LEU A 375 27.77 18.37 -7.32
C LEU A 375 26.33 18.17 -6.84
N TRP A 376 25.73 19.17 -6.16
CA TRP A 376 24.34 19.11 -5.71
C TRP A 376 23.32 19.48 -6.79
N LEU A 377 23.71 20.19 -7.85
CA LEU A 377 22.80 20.72 -8.87
C LEU A 377 21.91 19.65 -9.57
N PRO A 378 22.42 18.46 -9.96
CA PRO A 378 21.58 17.41 -10.55
C PRO A 378 20.54 16.85 -9.56
N ALA A 379 20.93 16.67 -8.29
CA ALA A 379 20.04 16.20 -7.25
C ALA A 379 18.95 17.24 -6.92
N TYR A 380 19.28 18.54 -6.99
CA TYR A 380 18.33 19.63 -6.85
C TYR A 380 17.25 19.62 -7.94
N HIS A 381 17.62 19.49 -9.21
CA HIS A 381 16.67 19.40 -10.33
C HIS A 381 15.70 18.21 -10.14
N GLY A 382 16.22 17.04 -9.77
CA GLY A 382 15.41 15.87 -9.44
C GLY A 382 14.46 16.06 -8.24
N LEU A 383 14.87 16.77 -7.19
CA LEU A 383 14.05 16.98 -5.99
C LEU A 383 13.03 18.11 -6.13
N LEU A 384 13.31 19.15 -6.92
CA LEU A 384 12.47 20.34 -7.04
C LEU A 384 11.50 20.30 -8.23
N GLU A 385 11.84 19.59 -9.31
CA GLU A 385 11.08 19.67 -10.57
C GLU A 385 10.44 18.33 -10.99
N SER A 386 11.16 17.20 -10.89
CA SER A 386 10.64 15.89 -11.34
C SER A 386 9.49 15.34 -10.48
N ASP A 387 8.63 14.48 -11.05
CA ASP A 387 7.44 13.92 -10.41
C ASP A 387 7.49 12.38 -10.35
N ARG A 388 8.36 11.86 -9.49
CA ARG A 388 8.66 10.42 -9.35
C ARG A 388 7.55 9.59 -8.72
N ASP A 389 6.55 10.25 -8.13
CA ASP A 389 5.33 9.61 -7.62
C ASP A 389 4.20 9.60 -8.67
N SER A 390 4.47 10.01 -9.92
CA SER A 390 3.49 10.00 -11.01
C SER A 390 2.89 8.61 -11.23
N SER A 391 3.71 7.56 -11.31
CA SER A 391 3.27 6.18 -11.60
C SER A 391 2.37 5.63 -10.50
N MET A 392 2.79 5.77 -9.25
CA MET A 392 2.02 5.34 -8.07
C MET A 392 0.67 6.07 -7.98
N ARG A 393 0.62 7.40 -8.20
CA ARG A 393 -0.66 8.13 -8.23
C ARG A 393 -1.51 7.81 -9.46
N GLN A 394 -0.94 7.33 -10.57
CA GLN A 394 -1.72 6.86 -11.72
C GLN A 394 -2.33 5.48 -11.43
N ALA A 395 -1.52 4.53 -10.97
CA ALA A 395 -1.95 3.19 -10.58
C ALA A 395 -3.03 3.21 -9.49
N GLN A 396 -2.84 4.02 -8.44
CA GLN A 396 -3.82 4.20 -7.37
C GLN A 396 -5.19 4.65 -7.92
N ARG A 397 -5.22 5.73 -8.71
CA ARG A 397 -6.46 6.23 -9.34
C ARG A 397 -7.07 5.25 -10.33
N TRP A 398 -6.26 4.41 -10.98
CA TRP A 398 -6.77 3.34 -11.84
C TRP A 398 -7.46 2.25 -11.01
N ILE A 399 -6.89 1.86 -9.87
CA ILE A 399 -7.46 0.87 -8.94
C ILE A 399 -8.76 1.39 -8.29
N GLU A 400 -8.74 2.62 -7.76
CA GLU A 400 -9.90 3.32 -7.19
C GLU A 400 -11.12 3.27 -8.13
N GLN A 401 -10.87 3.46 -9.44
CA GLN A 401 -11.90 3.54 -10.48
C GLN A 401 -12.29 2.19 -11.10
N ASN A 402 -11.34 1.27 -11.35
CA ASN A 402 -11.52 0.11 -12.24
C ASN A 402 -11.45 -1.26 -11.55
N VAL A 403 -11.15 -1.31 -10.25
CA VAL A 403 -11.17 -2.53 -9.44
C VAL A 403 -12.33 -2.46 -8.44
N PRO A 404 -13.29 -3.41 -8.43
CA PRO A 404 -14.35 -3.46 -7.43
C PRO A 404 -13.82 -3.43 -5.99
N LYS A 405 -14.59 -2.90 -5.03
CA LYS A 405 -14.15 -2.79 -3.62
C LYS A 405 -14.09 -4.15 -2.89
N THR A 406 -14.79 -5.14 -3.44
CA THR A 406 -14.85 -6.54 -2.98
C THR A 406 -13.64 -7.37 -3.36
N ASP A 407 -12.98 -7.04 -4.48
CA ASP A 407 -11.83 -7.78 -5.00
C ASP A 407 -10.63 -7.67 -4.04
N ARG A 408 -9.85 -8.76 -3.90
CA ARG A 408 -8.72 -8.82 -2.97
C ARG A 408 -7.40 -8.48 -3.67
N LEU A 409 -6.73 -7.42 -3.21
CA LEU A 409 -5.50 -6.89 -3.80
C LEU A 409 -4.28 -7.13 -2.91
N ILE A 410 -3.19 -7.62 -3.52
CA ILE A 410 -1.83 -7.45 -2.98
C ILE A 410 -1.30 -6.10 -3.48
N VAL A 411 -0.88 -5.22 -2.57
CA VAL A 411 -0.46 -3.85 -2.89
C VAL A 411 0.83 -3.45 -2.18
N ASP A 412 1.34 -2.30 -2.56
CA ASP A 412 2.40 -1.60 -1.83
C ASP A 412 1.88 -0.96 -0.53
N ASP A 413 2.69 -1.02 0.53
CA ASP A 413 2.42 -0.40 1.84
C ASP A 413 1.99 1.07 1.71
N ALA A 414 2.59 1.83 0.78
CA ALA A 414 2.32 3.24 0.57
C ALA A 414 1.05 3.54 -0.26
N LEU A 415 0.37 2.52 -0.77
CA LEU A 415 -0.96 2.61 -1.38
C LEU A 415 -2.08 2.12 -0.44
N TRP A 416 -1.76 1.23 0.50
CA TRP A 416 -2.74 0.54 1.35
C TRP A 416 -3.72 1.50 2.05
N LEU A 417 -3.20 2.51 2.76
CA LEU A 417 -4.05 3.38 3.58
C LEU A 417 -5.00 4.24 2.74
N ASP A 418 -4.56 4.74 1.59
CA ASP A 418 -5.45 5.48 0.68
C ASP A 418 -6.54 4.55 0.11
N LEU A 419 -6.19 3.28 -0.18
CA LEU A 419 -7.14 2.26 -0.67
C LEU A 419 -8.14 1.76 0.40
N ILE A 420 -7.79 1.76 1.68
CA ILE A 420 -8.77 1.54 2.77
C ILE A 420 -9.74 2.72 2.86
N ARG A 421 -9.22 3.95 2.74
CA ARG A 421 -10.03 5.19 2.79
C ARG A 421 -10.92 5.39 1.54
N ASP A 422 -10.57 4.75 0.43
CA ASP A 422 -11.40 4.50 -0.77
C ASP A 422 -12.57 3.50 -0.52
N GLY A 423 -12.76 3.05 0.72
CA GLY A 423 -13.91 2.26 1.16
C GLY A 423 -13.74 0.74 1.01
N ARG A 424 -12.51 0.24 1.01
CA ARG A 424 -12.20 -1.20 0.93
C ARG A 424 -12.03 -1.79 2.33
N ASP A 425 -12.45 -3.05 2.50
CA ASP A 425 -12.17 -3.77 3.75
C ASP A 425 -10.67 -4.06 3.90
N ARG A 426 -10.17 -4.05 5.15
CA ARG A 426 -8.75 -4.29 5.47
C ARG A 426 -8.25 -5.70 5.18
N ARG A 427 -9.13 -6.67 4.89
CA ARG A 427 -8.81 -8.02 4.40
C ARG A 427 -8.73 -8.11 2.87
N ASN A 428 -9.25 -7.09 2.17
CA ASN A 428 -9.25 -6.99 0.71
C ASN A 428 -8.08 -6.16 0.17
N VAL A 429 -7.28 -5.54 1.04
CA VAL A 429 -6.07 -4.81 0.65
C VAL A 429 -4.94 -5.27 1.57
N VAL A 430 -3.95 -5.95 1.00
CA VAL A 430 -2.89 -6.65 1.75
C VAL A 430 -1.51 -6.18 1.26
N TRP A 431 -0.55 -6.01 2.15
CA TRP A 431 0.80 -5.60 1.75
C TRP A 431 1.60 -6.76 1.15
N ALA A 432 2.29 -6.51 0.04
CA ALA A 432 3.14 -7.49 -0.64
C ALA A 432 4.16 -8.17 0.29
N TYR A 433 4.78 -7.44 1.23
CA TYR A 433 5.70 -8.04 2.19
C TYR A 433 5.01 -8.90 3.26
N LYS A 434 3.76 -8.57 3.64
CA LYS A 434 3.04 -9.22 4.75
C LYS A 434 2.34 -10.51 4.36
N VAL A 435 1.96 -10.67 3.08
CA VAL A 435 1.47 -11.92 2.48
C VAL A 435 2.31 -13.13 2.91
N ASP A 436 3.64 -13.02 2.81
CA ASP A 436 4.58 -14.11 3.08
C ASP A 436 5.31 -13.99 4.44
N THR A 437 4.83 -13.13 5.36
CA THR A 437 5.50 -12.90 6.66
C THR A 437 4.58 -12.72 7.88
N ASP A 438 3.26 -12.60 7.71
CA ASP A 438 2.34 -12.35 8.83
C ASP A 438 1.26 -13.43 8.93
N ALA A 439 1.29 -14.19 10.02
CA ALA A 439 0.36 -15.31 10.25
C ALA A 439 -1.11 -14.87 10.27
N GLN A 440 -1.41 -13.61 10.65
CA GLN A 440 -2.77 -13.10 10.59
C GLN A 440 -3.25 -12.88 9.15
N VAL A 441 -2.36 -12.41 8.27
CA VAL A 441 -2.65 -12.22 6.84
C VAL A 441 -2.79 -13.57 6.14
N GLN A 442 -1.90 -14.52 6.45
CA GLN A 442 -1.95 -15.89 5.92
C GLN A 442 -3.24 -16.61 6.36
N ALA A 443 -3.70 -16.40 7.59
CA ALA A 443 -5.00 -16.91 8.07
C ALA A 443 -6.22 -16.24 7.40
N TRP A 444 -6.05 -15.21 6.57
CA TRP A 444 -7.11 -14.65 5.71
C TRP A 444 -7.06 -15.18 4.28
N SER A 445 -6.07 -15.98 3.91
CA SER A 445 -5.90 -16.54 2.56
C SER A 445 -5.47 -18.01 2.61
N PRO A 446 -6.38 -18.93 3.03
CA PRO A 446 -6.06 -20.35 3.19
C PRO A 446 -5.68 -21.05 1.89
N ASP A 447 -6.18 -20.59 0.73
CA ASP A 447 -5.87 -21.14 -0.59
C ASP A 447 -4.67 -20.42 -1.24
N GLY A 448 -4.00 -19.53 -0.50
CA GLY A 448 -2.72 -18.92 -0.86
C GLY A 448 -2.89 -17.81 -1.89
N TRP A 449 -2.41 -18.04 -3.12
CA TRP A 449 -2.40 -17.00 -4.16
C TRP A 449 -3.73 -16.88 -4.92
N THR A 450 -4.55 -17.93 -4.94
CA THR A 450 -5.86 -17.95 -5.63
C THR A 450 -6.91 -17.11 -4.89
N ASP A 451 -6.73 -16.91 -3.58
CA ASP A 451 -7.47 -15.96 -2.74
C ASP A 451 -7.36 -14.50 -3.17
N TYR A 452 -6.48 -14.16 -4.12
CA TYR A 452 -6.23 -12.81 -4.59
C TYR A 452 -6.70 -12.60 -6.04
N ASP A 453 -7.21 -11.40 -6.30
CA ASP A 453 -7.74 -10.96 -7.59
C ASP A 453 -6.74 -10.12 -8.39
N TRP A 454 -5.90 -9.37 -7.68
CA TRP A 454 -4.98 -8.38 -8.24
C TRP A 454 -3.69 -8.32 -7.44
N VAL A 455 -2.58 -8.01 -8.12
CA VAL A 455 -1.30 -7.69 -7.48
C VAL A 455 -0.64 -6.48 -8.15
N VAL A 456 -0.28 -5.49 -7.35
CA VAL A 456 0.42 -4.27 -7.79
C VAL A 456 1.92 -4.46 -7.61
N THR A 457 2.70 -4.35 -8.69
CA THR A 457 4.15 -4.58 -8.66
C THR A 457 4.95 -3.32 -8.98
N ARG A 458 6.13 -3.20 -8.35
CA ARG A 458 7.15 -2.16 -8.56
C ARG A 458 8.51 -2.83 -8.77
N GLU A 459 9.58 -2.07 -8.99
CA GLU A 459 10.94 -2.62 -9.02
C GLU A 459 11.34 -3.23 -7.65
N SER A 460 10.99 -2.58 -6.54
CA SER A 460 11.24 -3.05 -5.17
C SER A 460 10.59 -4.41 -4.86
N SER A 461 9.33 -4.60 -5.24
CA SER A 461 8.62 -5.86 -5.00
C SER A 461 9.17 -7.00 -5.88
N ARG A 462 9.49 -6.70 -7.14
CA ARG A 462 10.06 -7.68 -8.09
C ARG A 462 11.48 -8.13 -7.72
N THR A 463 12.30 -7.24 -7.17
CA THR A 463 13.69 -7.55 -6.77
C THR A 463 13.80 -8.31 -5.45
N ASN A 464 12.80 -8.21 -4.57
CA ASN A 464 12.80 -8.87 -3.24
C ASN A 464 11.86 -10.08 -3.15
N MET A 465 11.32 -10.54 -4.29
CA MET A 465 10.35 -11.63 -4.36
C MET A 465 11.01 -12.98 -4.00
N ARG A 466 10.47 -13.70 -3.02
CA ARG A 466 10.96 -15.03 -2.63
C ARG A 466 10.49 -16.08 -3.64
N PRO A 467 11.31 -17.10 -3.98
CA PRO A 467 10.82 -18.25 -4.75
C PRO A 467 9.78 -19.06 -3.97
N ASN A 468 8.77 -19.60 -4.67
CA ASN A 468 7.73 -20.48 -4.14
C ASN A 468 6.97 -19.85 -2.95
N ALA A 469 6.57 -18.60 -3.11
CA ALA A 469 5.91 -17.77 -2.12
C ALA A 469 4.59 -17.23 -2.69
N VAL A 470 3.62 -16.88 -1.85
CA VAL A 470 2.28 -16.49 -2.31
C VAL A 470 2.35 -15.23 -3.20
N LEU A 471 3.26 -14.29 -2.91
CA LEU A 471 3.53 -13.15 -3.80
C LEU A 471 4.15 -13.58 -5.15
N SER A 472 5.09 -14.54 -5.17
CA SER A 472 5.68 -14.98 -6.45
C SER A 472 4.67 -15.69 -7.33
N ASP A 473 3.82 -16.49 -6.72
CA ASP A 473 2.90 -17.37 -7.42
C ASP A 473 1.69 -16.56 -7.92
N ALA A 474 1.23 -15.57 -7.14
CA ALA A 474 0.25 -14.58 -7.61
C ALA A 474 0.75 -13.80 -8.82
N VAL A 475 2.03 -13.38 -8.83
CA VAL A 475 2.63 -12.68 -9.98
C VAL A 475 2.83 -13.62 -11.18
N ALA A 476 3.29 -14.85 -10.95
CA ALA A 476 3.51 -15.83 -12.02
C ALA A 476 2.22 -16.25 -12.74
N HIS A 477 1.10 -16.31 -12.02
CA HIS A 477 -0.23 -16.61 -12.57
C HIS A 477 -1.05 -15.33 -12.85
N SER A 478 -0.39 -14.21 -13.20
CA SER A 478 -1.07 -12.95 -13.50
C SER A 478 -0.77 -12.39 -14.89
N GLN A 479 -1.66 -11.50 -15.35
CA GLN A 479 -1.51 -10.77 -16.60
C GLN A 479 -1.65 -9.25 -16.36
N PRO A 480 -0.85 -8.38 -17.01
CA PRO A 480 -1.00 -6.94 -16.87
C PRO A 480 -2.39 -6.46 -17.29
N ALA A 481 -3.01 -5.61 -16.48
CA ALA A 481 -4.24 -4.90 -16.83
C ALA A 481 -3.99 -3.40 -17.02
N ALA A 482 -3.08 -2.81 -16.23
CA ALA A 482 -2.55 -1.48 -16.48
C ALA A 482 -1.07 -1.37 -16.10
N ALA A 483 -0.30 -0.58 -16.84
CA ALA A 483 1.10 -0.25 -16.56
C ALA A 483 1.32 1.27 -16.64
N PHE A 484 2.21 1.81 -15.80
CA PHE A 484 2.45 3.26 -15.69
C PHE A 484 3.94 3.57 -15.58
N GLU A 485 4.40 4.47 -16.46
CA GLU A 485 5.83 4.81 -16.67
C GLU A 485 6.67 3.58 -17.09
N SER A 486 8.00 3.75 -17.21
CA SER A 486 8.91 2.68 -17.65
C SER A 486 10.19 2.62 -16.83
N GLY A 487 10.97 1.53 -16.97
CA GLY A 487 12.18 1.29 -16.18
C GLY A 487 11.89 1.16 -14.69
N ALA A 488 12.75 1.76 -13.85
CA ALA A 488 12.68 1.70 -12.38
C ALA A 488 11.37 2.26 -11.80
N GLU A 489 10.82 3.31 -12.39
CA GLU A 489 9.59 3.98 -11.91
C GLU A 489 8.30 3.27 -12.39
N ARG A 490 8.43 2.15 -13.14
CA ARG A 490 7.30 1.36 -13.67
C ARG A 490 6.48 0.69 -12.57
N VAL A 491 5.21 1.06 -12.49
CA VAL A 491 4.19 0.42 -11.64
C VAL A 491 3.22 -0.36 -12.52
N GLU A 492 2.92 -1.60 -12.16
CA GLU A 492 2.01 -2.46 -12.92
C GLU A 492 0.91 -3.01 -12.03
N VAL A 493 -0.34 -2.90 -12.48
CA VAL A 493 -1.51 -3.51 -11.87
C VAL A 493 -1.81 -4.79 -12.64
N LEU A 494 -1.46 -5.92 -12.04
CA LEU A 494 -1.61 -7.25 -12.60
C LEU A 494 -2.89 -7.90 -12.07
N ARG A 495 -3.55 -8.69 -12.92
CA ARG A 495 -4.76 -9.45 -12.65
C ARG A 495 -4.40 -10.91 -12.48
N VAL A 496 -4.72 -11.51 -11.34
CA VAL A 496 -4.44 -12.92 -11.03
C VAL A 496 -5.48 -13.81 -11.75
N ASP A 497 -5.04 -14.84 -12.48
CA ASP A 497 -5.91 -15.91 -13.01
C ASP A 497 -6.06 -17.01 -11.95
N ASN A 498 -6.91 -16.73 -10.95
CA ASN A 498 -7.26 -17.69 -9.90
C ASN A 498 -8.26 -18.76 -10.36
N GLY A 499 -8.40 -18.99 -11.67
CA GLY A 499 -9.31 -19.97 -12.26
C GLY A 499 -10.77 -19.55 -12.31
N ALA A 500 -11.19 -18.49 -11.60
CA ALA A 500 -12.55 -17.97 -11.68
C ALA A 500 -12.85 -17.46 -13.11
N PRO A 501 -14.05 -17.66 -13.69
CA PRO A 501 -14.35 -17.22 -15.06
C PRO A 501 -14.20 -15.72 -15.34
N THR A 502 -14.17 -14.88 -14.30
CA THR A 502 -13.96 -13.41 -14.35
C THR A 502 -12.52 -12.98 -14.12
N SER A 503 -11.64 -13.90 -13.72
CA SER A 503 -10.20 -13.66 -13.50
C SER A 503 -9.42 -13.53 -14.81
N LYS A 504 -9.95 -14.10 -15.89
CA LYS A 504 -9.33 -14.10 -17.22
C LYS A 504 -9.29 -12.69 -17.83
N PRO A 505 -8.36 -12.43 -18.77
CA PRO A 505 -8.34 -11.18 -19.51
C PRO A 505 -9.63 -11.03 -20.34
N PRO A 506 -10.18 -9.81 -20.51
CA PRO A 506 -11.20 -9.53 -21.51
C PRO A 506 -10.66 -9.84 -22.91
N THR A 507 -11.28 -10.79 -23.61
CA THR A 507 -10.92 -11.16 -24.99
C THR A 507 -11.38 -10.04 -25.96
N PRO A 508 -10.51 -9.46 -26.81
CA PRO A 508 -10.92 -8.50 -27.84
C PRO A 508 -11.79 -9.18 -28.91
N ALA A 509 -12.64 -8.39 -29.58
CA ALA A 509 -13.44 -8.88 -30.70
C ALA A 509 -12.58 -9.28 -31.91
N ALA A 510 -13.08 -10.23 -32.70
CA ALA A 510 -12.50 -10.55 -34.00
C ALA A 510 -12.79 -9.41 -35.02
N PRO A 511 -11.78 -8.93 -35.77
CA PRO A 511 -11.91 -7.86 -36.78
C PRO A 511 -13.08 -8.02 -37.76
N ALA A 512 -13.45 -9.25 -38.11
CA ALA A 512 -14.55 -9.55 -39.02
C ALA A 512 -15.93 -9.05 -38.52
N PHE A 513 -16.15 -9.00 -37.21
CA PHE A 513 -17.37 -8.43 -36.62
C PHE A 513 -17.31 -6.90 -36.56
N GLY A 514 -16.12 -6.36 -36.27
CA GLY A 514 -15.87 -4.92 -36.29
C GLY A 514 -16.09 -4.29 -37.68
N GLY A 515 -15.62 -4.94 -38.74
CA GLY A 515 -15.81 -4.49 -40.13
C GLY A 515 -17.27 -4.52 -40.60
N GLN A 516 -18.05 -5.51 -40.15
CA GLN A 516 -19.50 -5.58 -40.41
C GLN A 516 -20.22 -4.35 -39.85
N LEU A 517 -19.98 -4.01 -38.58
CA LEU A 517 -20.59 -2.84 -37.94
C LEU A 517 -20.02 -1.51 -38.46
N ALA A 518 -18.72 -1.44 -38.77
CA ALA A 518 -18.11 -0.24 -39.34
C ALA A 518 -18.75 0.17 -40.67
N THR A 519 -19.10 -0.81 -41.53
CA THR A 519 -19.83 -0.54 -42.79
C THR A 519 -21.18 0.14 -42.54
N ARG A 520 -21.90 -0.23 -41.47
CA ARG A 520 -23.18 0.38 -41.09
C ARG A 520 -23.04 1.81 -40.55
N LEU A 521 -21.92 2.11 -39.89
CA LEU A 521 -21.66 3.40 -39.23
C LEU A 521 -20.94 4.43 -40.13
N ALA A 522 -20.41 4.01 -41.28
CA ALA A 522 -19.51 4.81 -42.12
C ALA A 522 -20.08 6.15 -42.63
N GLY A 523 -21.40 6.29 -42.74
CA GLY A 523 -22.05 7.55 -43.13
C GLY A 523 -22.18 8.60 -42.03
N ALA A 524 -21.81 8.28 -40.78
CA ALA A 524 -22.03 9.15 -39.62
C ALA A 524 -20.89 9.15 -38.58
N THR A 525 -19.86 8.32 -38.75
CA THR A 525 -18.75 8.11 -37.81
C THR A 525 -17.42 8.34 -38.52
N ASP A 526 -16.45 8.93 -37.83
CA ASP A 526 -15.14 9.30 -38.40
C ASP A 526 -14.33 8.06 -38.86
N PRO A 527 -13.66 8.10 -40.03
CA PRO A 527 -12.82 7.00 -40.53
C PRO A 527 -11.81 6.42 -39.53
N ASP A 528 -11.20 7.24 -38.67
CA ASP A 528 -10.24 6.74 -37.67
C ASP A 528 -10.94 5.89 -36.59
N VAL A 529 -12.18 6.24 -36.24
CA VAL A 529 -13.02 5.46 -35.31
C VAL A 529 -13.49 4.15 -35.97
N LEU A 530 -13.77 4.16 -37.28
CA LEU A 530 -14.07 2.95 -38.06
C LEU A 530 -12.84 2.01 -38.15
N ALA A 531 -11.65 2.56 -38.32
CA ALA A 531 -10.40 1.79 -38.30
C ALA A 531 -10.13 1.17 -36.92
N ILE A 532 -10.47 1.87 -35.83
CA ILE A 532 -10.43 1.30 -34.48
C ILE A 532 -11.45 0.16 -34.33
N LEU A 533 -12.70 0.32 -34.79
CA LEU A 533 -13.71 -0.75 -34.80
C LEU A 533 -13.23 -2.00 -35.55
N GLN A 534 -12.54 -1.82 -36.68
CA GLN A 534 -11.97 -2.90 -37.50
C GLN A 534 -10.71 -3.55 -36.89
N SER A 535 -10.12 -2.96 -35.85
CA SER A 535 -8.91 -3.48 -35.19
C SER A 535 -9.23 -4.60 -34.19
N ARG A 536 -8.24 -5.48 -33.92
CA ARG A 536 -8.31 -6.47 -32.83
C ARG A 536 -8.07 -5.85 -31.44
N THR A 537 -8.50 -4.60 -31.22
CA THR A 537 -8.29 -3.88 -29.95
C THR A 537 -9.57 -3.46 -29.23
N VAL A 538 -10.76 -3.75 -29.78
CA VAL A 538 -12.05 -3.33 -29.20
C VAL A 538 -12.65 -4.44 -28.34
N ASP A 539 -13.22 -4.07 -27.18
CA ASP A 539 -13.95 -5.00 -26.31
C ASP A 539 -15.24 -5.49 -27.00
N GLN A 540 -15.51 -6.79 -26.91
CA GLN A 540 -16.67 -7.41 -27.56
C GLN A 540 -18.00 -6.77 -27.19
N ARG A 541 -18.14 -6.31 -25.93
CA ARG A 541 -19.37 -5.68 -25.42
C ARG A 541 -19.61 -4.34 -26.10
N VAL A 542 -18.56 -3.60 -26.44
CA VAL A 542 -18.66 -2.37 -27.22
C VAL A 542 -19.26 -2.65 -28.59
N LEU A 543 -18.78 -3.67 -29.32
CA LEU A 543 -19.39 -4.03 -30.62
C LEU A 543 -20.84 -4.49 -30.49
N ALA A 544 -21.13 -5.42 -29.58
CA ALA A 544 -22.48 -5.96 -29.40
C ALA A 544 -23.49 -4.87 -29.02
N THR A 545 -23.12 -3.97 -28.10
CA THR A 545 -23.96 -2.85 -27.68
C THR A 545 -24.13 -1.79 -28.77
N LEU A 546 -23.07 -1.44 -29.50
CA LEU A 546 -23.17 -0.52 -30.64
C LEU A 546 -24.08 -1.06 -31.75
N ALA A 547 -24.03 -2.37 -32.04
CA ALA A 547 -24.93 -3.01 -33.00
C ALA A 547 -26.41 -2.90 -32.56
N VAL A 548 -26.70 -3.14 -31.28
CA VAL A 548 -28.07 -2.97 -30.73
C VAL A 548 -28.55 -1.53 -30.86
N ILE A 549 -27.71 -0.53 -30.56
CA ILE A 549 -28.13 0.87 -30.68
C ILE A 549 -28.32 1.25 -32.16
N ALA A 550 -27.43 0.84 -33.07
CA ALA A 550 -27.48 1.10 -34.51
C ALA A 550 -28.68 0.45 -35.24
N ALA A 551 -29.26 -0.60 -34.65
CA ALA A 551 -30.51 -1.20 -35.13
C ALA A 551 -31.76 -0.38 -34.76
N THR A 552 -31.71 0.38 -33.66
CA THR A 552 -32.84 1.20 -33.18
C THR A 552 -32.84 2.64 -33.66
N GLN A 553 -31.68 3.23 -33.93
CA GLN A 553 -31.53 4.62 -34.34
C GLN A 553 -30.18 4.88 -35.05
N PRO A 554 -30.03 6.00 -35.78
CA PRO A 554 -28.73 6.43 -36.28
C PRO A 554 -27.75 6.71 -35.13
N VAL A 555 -26.55 6.12 -35.21
CA VAL A 555 -25.47 6.27 -34.23
C VAL A 555 -24.26 6.95 -34.87
N ARG A 556 -23.71 7.94 -34.15
CA ARG A 556 -22.37 8.48 -34.38
C ARG A 556 -21.49 8.10 -33.20
N VAL A 557 -20.36 7.44 -33.45
CA VAL A 557 -19.35 7.15 -32.42
C VAL A 557 -18.27 8.23 -32.52
N GLU A 558 -18.15 9.07 -31.49
CA GLU A 558 -17.16 10.16 -31.48
C GLU A 558 -15.76 9.64 -31.14
N ALA A 559 -15.67 8.60 -30.31
CA ALA A 559 -14.40 7.98 -29.94
C ALA A 559 -14.60 6.54 -29.42
N ILE A 560 -13.59 5.70 -29.66
CA ILE A 560 -13.35 4.46 -28.91
C ILE A 560 -11.99 4.63 -28.23
N SER A 561 -12.04 5.09 -26.99
CA SER A 561 -10.92 5.65 -26.27
C SER A 561 -10.06 4.57 -25.60
N THR A 562 -8.76 4.86 -25.58
CA THR A 562 -7.80 4.27 -24.64
C THR A 562 -8.10 4.72 -23.21
N ILE A 563 -7.78 3.87 -22.23
CA ILE A 563 -7.75 4.25 -20.80
C ILE A 563 -6.29 4.26 -20.40
N ARG A 564 -5.76 5.45 -20.07
CA ARG A 564 -4.34 5.66 -19.72
C ARG A 564 -3.81 4.54 -18.81
N GLY A 565 -2.84 3.80 -19.32
CA GLY A 565 -2.17 2.67 -18.67
C GLY A 565 -2.60 1.29 -19.17
N GLU A 566 -3.78 1.14 -19.77
CA GLU A 566 -4.26 -0.12 -20.35
C GLU A 566 -3.62 -0.39 -21.73
N ASP A 567 -3.18 0.68 -22.39
CA ASP A 567 -2.79 0.73 -23.81
C ASP A 567 -1.64 -0.23 -24.16
N ASP A 568 -0.59 -0.27 -23.33
CA ASP A 568 0.58 -1.14 -23.51
C ASP A 568 0.39 -2.56 -22.92
N THR A 569 -0.78 -2.87 -22.34
CA THR A 569 -1.07 -4.18 -21.72
C THR A 569 -1.82 -5.15 -22.63
N GLY A 570 -2.34 -4.68 -23.77
CA GLY A 570 -3.22 -5.47 -24.63
C GLY A 570 -4.67 -5.59 -24.12
N THR A 571 -5.03 -4.91 -23.03
CA THR A 571 -6.42 -4.80 -22.56
C THR A 571 -7.28 -4.12 -23.64
N PRO A 572 -8.43 -4.70 -24.06
CA PRO A 572 -9.24 -4.12 -25.12
C PRO A 572 -9.90 -2.80 -24.71
N ARG A 573 -10.02 -1.88 -25.67
CA ARG A 573 -10.71 -0.60 -25.55
C ARG A 573 -12.16 -0.84 -25.16
N ARG A 574 -12.46 -0.47 -23.91
CA ARG A 574 -13.74 -0.68 -23.21
C ARG A 574 -14.42 0.63 -22.81
N ASP A 575 -13.99 1.74 -23.38
CA ASP A 575 -14.44 3.11 -23.12
C ASP A 575 -14.76 3.77 -24.48
N PHE A 576 -15.97 4.29 -24.66
CA PHE A 576 -16.42 4.88 -25.92
C PHE A 576 -17.40 6.04 -25.69
N THR A 577 -17.51 6.93 -26.67
CA THR A 577 -18.36 8.12 -26.62
C THR A 577 -19.30 8.19 -27.82
N LEU A 578 -20.59 8.44 -27.57
CA LEU A 578 -21.63 8.55 -28.59
C LEU A 578 -22.07 10.01 -28.80
N GLY A 579 -22.16 10.42 -30.06
CA GLY A 579 -22.68 11.70 -30.49
C GLY A 579 -24.17 11.64 -30.79
N GLY A 580 -24.91 12.70 -30.47
CA GLY A 580 -26.35 12.77 -30.72
C GLY A 580 -27.05 13.89 -29.98
N THR A 581 -28.37 14.02 -30.18
CA THR A 581 -29.19 14.95 -29.39
C THR A 581 -29.34 14.44 -27.95
N ARG A 582 -29.36 15.36 -26.98
CA ARG A 582 -29.39 15.03 -25.53
C ARG A 582 -30.51 14.04 -25.17
N GLN A 583 -31.69 14.20 -25.76
CA GLN A 583 -32.86 13.32 -25.55
C GLN A 583 -32.60 11.87 -26.00
N ARG A 584 -32.04 11.67 -27.21
CA ARG A 584 -31.69 10.33 -27.72
C ARG A 584 -30.59 9.68 -26.87
N LEU A 585 -29.58 10.47 -26.51
CA LEU A 585 -28.49 10.00 -25.66
C LEU A 585 -28.96 9.62 -24.25
N GLN A 586 -30.01 10.26 -23.72
CA GLN A 586 -30.59 9.90 -22.43
C GLN A 586 -31.36 8.56 -22.48
N GLY A 587 -32.15 8.29 -23.52
CA GLY A 587 -32.77 6.96 -23.70
C GLY A 587 -31.73 5.83 -23.85
N VAL A 588 -30.61 6.12 -24.52
CA VAL A 588 -29.46 5.19 -24.57
C VAL A 588 -28.79 5.04 -23.21
N ALA A 589 -28.70 6.09 -22.40
CA ALA A 589 -28.16 6.00 -21.03
C ALA A 589 -29.04 5.08 -20.17
N GLU A 590 -30.36 5.28 -20.19
CA GLU A 590 -31.34 4.47 -19.46
C GLU A 590 -31.33 2.99 -19.91
N PHE A 591 -31.07 2.71 -21.19
CA PHE A 591 -30.82 1.36 -21.70
C PHE A 591 -29.51 0.77 -21.16
N LEU A 592 -28.41 1.51 -21.22
CA LEU A 592 -27.09 1.02 -20.77
C LEU A 592 -27.06 0.76 -19.26
N GLU A 593 -27.72 1.61 -18.47
CA GLU A 593 -27.82 1.48 -17.02
C GLU A 593 -28.73 0.32 -16.58
N SER A 594 -29.65 -0.14 -17.43
CA SER A 594 -30.46 -1.35 -17.17
C SER A 594 -29.78 -2.67 -17.59
N GLN A 595 -28.53 -2.65 -18.09
CA GLN A 595 -27.83 -3.87 -18.48
C GLN A 595 -27.23 -4.63 -17.29
N VAL A 596 -27.24 -5.96 -17.38
CA VAL A 596 -26.82 -6.87 -16.30
C VAL A 596 -25.82 -7.92 -16.79
N GLY A 597 -25.21 -8.66 -15.86
CA GLY A 597 -24.28 -9.74 -16.19
C GLY A 597 -23.06 -9.25 -16.96
N ALA A 598 -22.73 -9.89 -18.08
CA ALA A 598 -21.60 -9.50 -18.93
C ALA A 598 -21.74 -8.09 -19.53
N PHE A 599 -22.97 -7.63 -19.77
CA PHE A 599 -23.26 -6.33 -20.39
C PHE A 599 -23.44 -5.19 -19.37
N ALA A 600 -23.30 -5.46 -18.07
CA ALA A 600 -23.31 -4.42 -17.05
C ALA A 600 -22.19 -3.39 -17.29
N VAL A 601 -22.55 -2.12 -17.30
CA VAL A 601 -21.63 -0.99 -17.50
C VAL A 601 -20.98 -0.55 -16.19
N GLN A 602 -19.71 -0.11 -16.25
CA GLN A 602 -18.98 0.44 -15.11
C GLN A 602 -19.37 1.91 -14.86
N SER A 603 -19.63 2.66 -15.93
CA SER A 603 -20.19 4.01 -15.83
C SER A 603 -20.79 4.47 -17.15
N VAL A 604 -21.91 5.18 -17.06
CA VAL A 604 -22.51 5.97 -18.14
C VAL A 604 -22.50 7.44 -17.70
N LYS A 605 -22.08 8.35 -18.58
CA LYS A 605 -21.93 9.78 -18.27
C LYS A 605 -22.27 10.64 -19.48
N LEU A 606 -23.34 11.40 -19.39
CA LEU A 606 -23.74 12.40 -20.38
C LEU A 606 -22.97 13.71 -20.15
N THR A 607 -22.04 14.05 -21.06
CA THR A 607 -21.20 15.25 -20.98
C THR A 607 -21.68 16.35 -21.95
N SER A 608 -20.89 17.40 -22.13
CA SER A 608 -21.04 18.37 -23.24
C SER A 608 -20.78 17.75 -24.62
N ASP A 609 -20.00 16.67 -24.67
CA ASP A 609 -19.34 16.17 -25.87
C ASP A 609 -19.98 14.86 -26.38
N GLY A 610 -20.96 14.34 -25.64
CA GLY A 610 -21.69 13.11 -25.98
C GLY A 610 -22.10 12.30 -24.76
N LEU A 611 -22.46 11.03 -25.00
CA LEU A 611 -22.64 10.03 -23.95
C LEU A 611 -21.39 9.16 -23.87
N ARG A 612 -20.61 9.31 -22.79
CA ARG A 612 -19.45 8.45 -22.52
C ARG A 612 -19.85 7.22 -21.73
N VAL A 613 -19.40 6.06 -22.17
CA VAL A 613 -19.76 4.74 -21.67
C VAL A 613 -18.49 3.94 -21.42
N ARG A 614 -18.39 3.28 -20.26
CA ARG A 614 -17.27 2.37 -19.93
C ARG A 614 -17.81 1.03 -19.45
N PHE A 615 -17.28 -0.07 -19.99
CA PHE A 615 -17.50 -1.42 -19.49
C PHE A 615 -16.44 -1.83 -18.46
N PRO A 616 -16.76 -2.67 -17.45
CA PRO A 616 -15.81 -3.10 -16.42
C PRO A 616 -14.56 -3.79 -16.98
N SER A 617 -13.45 -3.74 -16.22
CA SER A 617 -12.15 -4.35 -16.58
C SER A 617 -12.19 -5.88 -16.64
N ARG A 618 -13.20 -6.50 -16.03
CA ARG A 618 -13.46 -7.95 -15.95
C ARG A 618 -14.81 -8.28 -16.62
N THR A 619 -14.88 -9.41 -17.31
CA THR A 619 -16.11 -10.02 -17.85
C THR A 619 -15.83 -11.47 -18.22
N LYS A 620 -16.89 -12.27 -18.39
CA LYS A 620 -16.82 -13.49 -19.21
C LYS A 620 -16.71 -13.09 -20.69
N ASP A 621 -16.10 -13.95 -21.50
CA ASP A 621 -16.16 -13.87 -22.96
C ASP A 621 -17.64 -13.96 -23.41
N ILE A 622 -18.04 -13.18 -24.43
CA ILE A 622 -19.40 -13.21 -24.99
C ILE A 622 -19.45 -13.88 -26.38
N GLY A 623 -18.35 -14.46 -26.86
CA GLY A 623 -18.33 -15.29 -28.07
C GLY A 623 -17.96 -14.56 -29.37
N LEU A 624 -17.60 -13.28 -29.33
CA LEU A 624 -17.12 -12.51 -30.49
C LEU A 624 -15.59 -12.55 -30.68
N GLY A 625 -14.85 -13.23 -29.80
CA GLY A 625 -13.39 -13.38 -29.89
C GLY A 625 -12.89 -14.57 -30.72
N VAL A 626 -13.77 -15.53 -31.02
CA VAL A 626 -13.41 -16.88 -31.53
C VAL A 626 -13.39 -16.99 -33.07
N GLY A 627 -12.40 -16.36 -33.69
CA GLY A 627 -12.06 -16.62 -35.09
C GLY A 627 -12.92 -15.88 -36.14
N PRO A 628 -12.96 -16.36 -37.39
CA PRO A 628 -13.67 -15.68 -38.48
C PRO A 628 -15.20 -15.76 -38.31
N ALA A 629 -15.90 -14.73 -38.77
CA ALA A 629 -17.36 -14.72 -38.84
C ALA A 629 -17.89 -15.90 -39.70
N PRO A 630 -19.08 -16.44 -39.41
CA PRO A 630 -19.68 -17.51 -40.21
C PRO A 630 -19.85 -17.09 -41.67
N GLN A 631 -19.61 -18.01 -42.59
CA GLN A 631 -19.90 -17.78 -44.02
C GLN A 631 -21.41 -17.57 -44.22
N GLN A 632 -21.75 -16.64 -45.11
CA GLN A 632 -23.15 -16.47 -45.52
C GLN A 632 -23.60 -17.69 -46.34
N GLY A 633 -24.84 -18.11 -46.12
CA GLY A 633 -25.44 -19.27 -46.76
C GLY A 633 -26.95 -19.33 -46.49
N GLY A 634 -27.56 -20.49 -46.72
CA GLY A 634 -28.99 -20.71 -46.43
C GLY A 634 -29.35 -20.46 -44.95
N PRO A 635 -30.64 -20.26 -44.64
CA PRO A 635 -31.08 -20.00 -43.28
C PRO A 635 -30.76 -21.17 -42.32
N ALA A 636 -30.68 -20.82 -41.04
CA ALA A 636 -30.80 -21.74 -39.92
C ALA A 636 -32.28 -21.85 -39.51
N ALA A 637 -32.63 -22.92 -38.80
CA ALA A 637 -33.92 -23.03 -38.12
C ALA A 637 -33.70 -22.80 -36.61
N LEU A 638 -34.51 -21.95 -35.98
CA LEU A 638 -34.39 -21.62 -34.56
C LEU A 638 -35.76 -21.70 -33.89
N ARG A 639 -35.89 -22.52 -32.84
CA ARG A 639 -37.00 -22.43 -31.88
C ARG A 639 -36.50 -21.97 -30.52
N MET A 640 -37.42 -21.50 -29.68
CA MET A 640 -37.15 -21.10 -28.30
C MET A 640 -37.85 -22.05 -27.32
N ALA A 641 -37.21 -22.36 -26.20
CA ALA A 641 -37.82 -23.02 -25.05
C ALA A 641 -37.67 -22.10 -23.84
N ASP A 642 -38.76 -21.49 -23.38
CA ASP A 642 -38.72 -20.78 -22.10
C ASP A 642 -38.92 -21.77 -20.96
N LEU A 643 -37.87 -21.99 -20.18
CA LEU A 643 -37.78 -22.97 -19.11
C LEU A 643 -37.47 -22.29 -17.77
N ARG A 644 -37.74 -20.97 -17.67
CA ARG A 644 -37.55 -20.14 -16.47
C ARG A 644 -38.52 -20.55 -15.35
N ARG A 645 -38.12 -20.31 -14.10
CA ARG A 645 -38.88 -20.59 -12.87
C ARG A 645 -39.98 -19.54 -12.62
N GLY A 646 -40.84 -19.34 -13.61
CA GLY A 646 -41.82 -18.27 -13.65
C GLY A 646 -41.22 -16.90 -13.98
N GLY A 647 -42.05 -16.04 -14.56
CA GLY A 647 -41.72 -14.70 -15.05
C GLY A 647 -42.68 -14.34 -16.18
N PRO A 648 -42.91 -13.04 -16.46
CA PRO A 648 -43.77 -12.67 -17.59
C PRO A 648 -43.09 -13.00 -18.93
N ALA A 649 -43.92 -13.18 -19.95
CA ALA A 649 -43.46 -13.28 -21.33
C ALA A 649 -42.54 -12.12 -21.74
N GLU A 650 -41.41 -12.47 -22.36
CA GLU A 650 -40.43 -11.58 -22.95
C GLU A 650 -40.39 -11.77 -24.48
N LYS A 651 -40.29 -10.67 -25.21
CA LYS A 651 -40.04 -10.67 -26.65
C LYS A 651 -38.54 -10.58 -26.90
N LEU A 652 -37.96 -11.66 -27.41
CA LEU A 652 -36.56 -11.72 -27.82
C LEU A 652 -36.41 -11.12 -29.21
N ASN A 653 -35.78 -9.95 -29.30
CA ASN A 653 -35.39 -9.32 -30.55
C ASN A 653 -34.00 -9.82 -30.97
N LEU A 654 -33.86 -10.19 -32.25
CA LEU A 654 -32.59 -10.61 -32.83
C LEU A 654 -32.01 -9.45 -33.66
N VAL A 655 -30.88 -8.91 -33.18
CA VAL A 655 -30.11 -7.87 -33.87
C VAL A 655 -28.85 -8.50 -34.45
N ARG A 656 -28.61 -8.36 -35.75
CA ARG A 656 -27.36 -8.81 -36.39
C ARG A 656 -26.19 -7.96 -35.88
N ILE A 657 -25.00 -8.54 -35.81
CA ILE A 657 -23.78 -7.83 -35.35
C ILE A 657 -23.35 -6.68 -36.27
N ASP A 658 -23.85 -6.60 -37.50
CA ASP A 658 -23.75 -5.44 -38.40
C ASP A 658 -24.69 -4.27 -38.04
N GLY A 659 -25.55 -4.42 -37.03
CA GLY A 659 -26.53 -3.42 -36.64
C GLY A 659 -27.82 -3.41 -37.48
N ALA A 660 -28.12 -4.49 -38.21
CA ALA A 660 -29.41 -4.69 -38.86
C ALA A 660 -30.42 -5.45 -37.96
N ALA A 661 -31.69 -5.05 -38.05
CA ALA A 661 -32.81 -5.80 -37.51
C ALA A 661 -33.01 -7.12 -38.28
N ALA A 662 -33.21 -8.24 -37.58
CA ALA A 662 -33.57 -9.51 -38.21
C ALA A 662 -35.00 -9.97 -37.93
N GLY A 663 -35.58 -9.54 -36.80
CA GLY A 663 -36.91 -9.92 -36.35
C GLY A 663 -36.92 -10.25 -34.86
N SER A 664 -37.92 -11.01 -34.44
CA SER A 664 -38.15 -11.35 -33.04
C SER A 664 -38.87 -12.69 -32.86
N LEU A 665 -38.88 -13.15 -31.60
CA LEU A 665 -39.55 -14.35 -31.10
C LEU A 665 -40.23 -13.98 -29.75
N GLU A 666 -41.38 -14.57 -29.46
CA GLU A 666 -42.10 -14.35 -28.19
C GLU A 666 -42.02 -15.62 -27.33
N THR A 667 -41.69 -15.47 -26.04
CA THR A 667 -41.72 -16.60 -25.08
C THR A 667 -43.16 -16.95 -24.73
N SER A 668 -43.45 -18.24 -24.64
CA SER A 668 -44.69 -18.71 -24.02
C SER A 668 -44.58 -18.68 -22.50
N ASP A 669 -45.70 -18.45 -21.81
CA ASP A 669 -45.79 -18.67 -20.36
C ASP A 669 -45.86 -20.18 -20.02
N ASP A 670 -46.23 -21.02 -20.98
CA ASP A 670 -46.07 -22.48 -20.92
C ASP A 670 -44.64 -22.91 -21.27
N ALA A 671 -44.08 -23.87 -20.53
CA ALA A 671 -42.76 -24.47 -20.79
C ALA A 671 -42.66 -25.30 -22.10
N ASN A 672 -43.64 -25.21 -23.00
CA ASN A 672 -43.61 -25.82 -24.33
C ASN A 672 -42.72 -24.97 -25.28
N PRO A 673 -41.76 -25.56 -26.00
CA PRO A 673 -40.98 -24.84 -27.00
C PRO A 673 -41.85 -24.29 -28.14
N SER A 674 -41.44 -23.16 -28.73
CA SER A 674 -42.05 -22.59 -29.92
C SER A 674 -41.91 -23.53 -31.13
N SER A 675 -42.74 -23.33 -32.15
CA SER A 675 -42.43 -23.80 -33.50
C SER A 675 -41.10 -23.19 -33.98
N TYR A 676 -40.39 -23.88 -34.87
CA TYR A 676 -39.19 -23.34 -35.50
C TYR A 676 -39.49 -22.13 -36.38
N ARG A 677 -38.59 -21.14 -36.36
CA ARG A 677 -38.54 -20.01 -37.30
C ARG A 677 -37.30 -20.08 -38.18
N SER A 678 -37.43 -19.64 -39.42
CA SER A 678 -36.34 -19.45 -40.37
C SER A 678 -35.59 -18.16 -40.03
N VAL A 679 -34.28 -18.28 -39.77
CA VAL A 679 -33.39 -17.17 -39.40
C VAL A 679 -32.17 -17.20 -40.32
N PRO A 680 -31.74 -16.08 -40.94
CA PRO A 680 -30.52 -16.07 -41.75
C PRO A 680 -29.30 -16.54 -40.96
N ALA A 681 -28.37 -17.25 -41.59
CA ALA A 681 -27.10 -17.59 -40.95
C ALA A 681 -26.30 -16.32 -40.58
N GLY A 682 -25.66 -16.30 -39.41
CA GLY A 682 -24.99 -15.12 -38.90
C GLY A 682 -24.82 -15.08 -37.38
N THR A 683 -24.26 -13.97 -36.90
CA THR A 683 -24.03 -13.70 -35.47
C THR A 683 -24.97 -12.60 -34.99
N TYR A 684 -25.66 -12.87 -33.88
CA TYR A 684 -26.78 -12.07 -33.37
C TYR A 684 -26.61 -11.70 -31.91
N VAL A 685 -26.93 -10.46 -31.58
CA VAL A 685 -27.14 -9.99 -30.20
C VAL A 685 -28.62 -10.19 -29.87
N VAL A 686 -28.89 -10.91 -28.78
CA VAL A 686 -30.25 -11.23 -28.33
C VAL A 686 -30.67 -10.21 -27.28
N VAL A 687 -31.73 -9.45 -27.56
CA VAL A 687 -32.24 -8.39 -26.68
C VAL A 687 -33.66 -8.72 -26.25
N ALA A 688 -33.87 -8.96 -24.96
CA ALA A 688 -35.17 -9.25 -24.40
C ALA A 688 -35.88 -7.97 -23.95
N ASN A 689 -37.14 -7.82 -24.35
CA ASN A 689 -38.04 -6.77 -23.88
C ASN A 689 -39.19 -7.45 -23.14
N ARG A 690 -39.62 -6.91 -21.99
CA ARG A 690 -40.82 -7.44 -21.32
C ARG A 690 -42.10 -6.90 -21.98
N ALA A 691 -43.14 -7.72 -22.05
CA ALA A 691 -44.46 -7.28 -22.52
C ALA A 691 -45.10 -6.21 -21.61
N ASP A 692 -44.66 -6.10 -20.35
CA ASP A 692 -45.14 -5.12 -19.36
C ASP A 692 -44.56 -3.69 -19.51
N GLY A 693 -43.61 -3.48 -20.44
CA GLY A 693 -42.95 -2.18 -20.66
C GLY A 693 -41.58 -2.02 -19.99
N GLY A 694 -41.01 -3.06 -19.37
CA GLY A 694 -39.63 -3.02 -18.84
C GLY A 694 -38.55 -2.78 -19.91
N ASN A 695 -37.49 -2.05 -19.53
CA ASN A 695 -36.37 -1.70 -20.42
C ASN A 695 -35.73 -2.91 -21.14
N PRO A 696 -35.26 -2.76 -22.39
CA PRO A 696 -34.59 -3.82 -23.12
C PRO A 696 -33.27 -4.26 -22.46
N VAL A 697 -33.04 -5.57 -22.37
CA VAL A 697 -31.83 -6.17 -21.77
C VAL A 697 -31.17 -7.15 -22.75
N ILE A 698 -29.87 -6.93 -23.03
CA ILE A 698 -29.05 -7.89 -23.78
C ILE A 698 -28.88 -9.15 -22.94
N ARG A 699 -29.33 -10.30 -23.47
CA ARG A 699 -29.21 -11.60 -22.81
C ARG A 699 -27.89 -12.29 -23.16
N GLN A 700 -27.55 -12.36 -24.45
CA GLN A 700 -26.33 -13.00 -24.96
C GLN A 700 -26.01 -12.56 -26.39
N VAL A 701 -24.84 -12.96 -26.89
CA VAL A 701 -24.57 -13.08 -28.33
C VAL A 701 -24.65 -14.57 -28.70
N LEU A 702 -25.22 -14.89 -29.86
CA LEU A 702 -25.28 -16.24 -30.42
C LEU A 702 -24.82 -16.26 -31.88
N THR A 703 -24.47 -17.44 -32.41
CA THR A 703 -24.07 -17.60 -33.81
C THR A 703 -24.75 -18.82 -34.43
N LEU A 704 -25.52 -18.58 -35.49
CA LEU A 704 -26.26 -19.60 -36.24
C LEU A 704 -25.49 -19.95 -37.52
N ARG A 705 -25.27 -21.24 -37.76
CA ARG A 705 -24.62 -21.76 -38.97
C ARG A 705 -25.65 -22.06 -40.07
N PRO A 706 -25.30 -21.92 -41.36
CA PRO A 706 -26.22 -22.24 -42.46
C PRO A 706 -26.74 -23.68 -42.39
N GLY A 707 -28.05 -23.88 -42.59
CA GLY A 707 -28.67 -25.21 -42.64
C GLY A 707 -28.68 -26.01 -41.33
N VAL A 708 -28.33 -25.39 -40.19
CA VAL A 708 -28.37 -26.04 -38.88
C VAL A 708 -29.64 -25.63 -38.12
N THR A 709 -30.30 -26.61 -37.51
CA THR A 709 -31.46 -26.42 -36.63
C THR A 709 -30.97 -26.18 -35.20
N TYR A 710 -31.68 -25.36 -34.41
CA TYR A 710 -31.29 -24.99 -33.05
C TYR A 710 -32.49 -24.81 -32.11
N THR A 711 -32.28 -25.21 -30.86
CA THR A 711 -33.12 -24.83 -29.71
C THR A 711 -32.37 -23.79 -28.88
N LEU A 712 -33.01 -22.63 -28.64
CA LEU A 712 -32.57 -21.61 -27.68
C LEU A 712 -33.38 -21.77 -26.39
N ALA A 713 -32.77 -22.33 -25.35
CA ALA A 713 -33.38 -22.47 -24.04
C ALA A 713 -33.10 -21.24 -23.15
N LEU A 714 -34.09 -20.83 -22.34
CA LEU A 714 -33.96 -19.82 -21.29
C LEU A 714 -34.18 -20.47 -19.91
N PHE A 715 -33.27 -20.24 -18.97
CA PHE A 715 -33.36 -20.75 -17.60
C PHE A 715 -33.16 -19.63 -16.57
N SER A 716 -33.68 -19.78 -15.35
CA SER A 716 -33.42 -18.86 -14.23
C SER A 716 -32.04 -19.11 -13.60
N ALA A 717 -31.23 -18.07 -13.47
CA ALA A 717 -29.88 -18.19 -12.91
C ALA A 717 -29.87 -17.94 -11.38
N GLY A 718 -29.80 -19.05 -10.63
CA GLY A 718 -29.85 -19.05 -9.16
C GLY A 718 -31.22 -18.64 -8.61
N GLU A 719 -31.24 -18.01 -7.45
CA GLU A 719 -32.44 -17.39 -6.84
C GLU A 719 -32.73 -15.98 -7.40
N SER A 720 -31.96 -15.54 -8.40
CA SER A 720 -32.06 -14.19 -8.96
C SER A 720 -32.95 -14.14 -10.21
N SER A 721 -33.45 -12.95 -10.55
CA SER A 721 -34.20 -12.68 -11.79
C SER A 721 -33.33 -12.65 -13.06
N GLN A 722 -32.09 -13.15 -13.01
CA GLN A 722 -31.23 -13.27 -14.18
C GLN A 722 -31.63 -14.48 -15.04
N VAL A 723 -31.53 -14.31 -16.36
CA VAL A 723 -31.84 -15.34 -17.36
C VAL A 723 -30.54 -15.88 -17.94
N ALA A 724 -30.29 -17.18 -17.77
CA ALA A 724 -29.24 -17.92 -18.46
C ALA A 724 -29.82 -18.48 -19.77
N ALA A 725 -29.34 -17.97 -20.90
CA ALA A 725 -29.67 -18.48 -22.22
C ALA A 725 -28.66 -19.55 -22.68
N GLN A 726 -29.14 -20.60 -23.35
CA GLN A 726 -28.31 -21.67 -23.91
C GLN A 726 -28.76 -21.97 -25.35
N LEU A 727 -27.83 -21.95 -26.30
CA LEU A 727 -28.08 -22.36 -27.69
C LEU A 727 -27.54 -23.78 -27.90
N SER A 728 -28.43 -24.71 -28.24
CA SER A 728 -28.09 -26.10 -28.54
C SER A 728 -28.45 -26.42 -30.00
N PRO A 729 -27.57 -27.05 -30.79
CA PRO A 729 -27.92 -27.53 -32.12
C PRO A 729 -28.86 -28.73 -32.03
N ASP A 730 -29.73 -28.86 -33.03
CA ASP A 730 -30.72 -29.91 -33.17
C ASP A 730 -30.41 -30.76 -34.41
N GLY A 731 -30.40 -32.08 -34.26
CA GLY A 731 -29.98 -33.01 -35.31
C GLY A 731 -29.17 -34.21 -34.80
N ALA A 732 -29.17 -35.30 -35.57
CA ALA A 732 -28.41 -36.50 -35.23
C ALA A 732 -26.88 -36.26 -35.30
N PRO A 733 -26.09 -36.73 -34.32
CA PRO A 733 -24.66 -36.40 -34.22
C PRO A 733 -23.78 -37.07 -35.28
N THR A 734 -24.24 -38.14 -35.94
CA THR A 734 -23.41 -39.01 -36.80
C THR A 734 -24.12 -39.48 -38.08
N GLY A 735 -24.70 -38.55 -38.84
CA GLY A 735 -25.29 -38.84 -40.16
C GLY A 735 -26.59 -39.67 -40.09
N PRO A 736 -27.01 -40.30 -41.20
CA PRO A 736 -28.21 -41.14 -41.23
C PRO A 736 -27.97 -42.47 -40.52
N SER A 737 -28.56 -42.61 -39.32
CA SER A 737 -28.65 -43.88 -38.57
C SER A 737 -30.11 -44.36 -38.53
N PRO A 738 -30.38 -45.68 -38.44
CA PRO A 738 -31.70 -46.16 -38.04
C PRO A 738 -32.06 -45.81 -36.58
N ASP A 739 -31.06 -45.53 -35.74
CA ASP A 739 -31.26 -45.10 -34.35
C ASP A 739 -31.85 -43.68 -34.27
N SER A 740 -32.70 -43.45 -33.27
CA SER A 740 -33.08 -42.11 -32.85
C SER A 740 -31.92 -41.44 -32.12
N ALA A 741 -31.80 -40.12 -32.25
CA ALA A 741 -30.85 -39.32 -31.48
C ALA A 741 -31.59 -38.65 -30.32
N VAL A 742 -31.34 -39.09 -29.08
CA VAL A 742 -32.12 -38.70 -27.89
C VAL A 742 -31.29 -37.85 -26.94
N ARG A 743 -31.82 -36.71 -26.47
CA ARG A 743 -31.23 -35.89 -25.41
C ARG A 743 -32.25 -35.51 -24.33
N MET A 744 -31.79 -34.97 -23.20
CA MET A 744 -32.63 -34.46 -22.12
C MET A 744 -32.50 -32.92 -21.99
N LEU A 745 -33.63 -32.24 -21.76
CA LEU A 745 -33.70 -30.83 -21.33
C LEU A 745 -34.31 -30.79 -19.91
N HIS A 746 -33.56 -30.31 -18.92
CA HIS A 746 -33.99 -30.33 -17.51
C HIS A 746 -34.50 -28.95 -17.05
N ALA A 747 -35.82 -28.80 -17.03
CA ALA A 747 -36.54 -27.60 -16.58
C ALA A 747 -37.24 -27.76 -15.21
N ALA A 748 -37.42 -28.99 -14.72
CA ALA A 748 -37.97 -29.25 -13.39
C ALA A 748 -37.07 -28.65 -12.29
N SER A 749 -37.56 -27.64 -11.59
CA SER A 749 -36.84 -26.84 -10.61
C SER A 749 -37.12 -27.23 -9.17
N ALA A 750 -38.32 -27.75 -8.88
CA ALA A 750 -38.70 -28.30 -7.58
C ALA A 750 -38.21 -29.74 -7.39
N ALA A 751 -37.83 -30.42 -8.49
CA ALA A 751 -37.34 -31.80 -8.52
C ALA A 751 -35.99 -32.04 -7.81
N GLY A 752 -35.26 -30.98 -7.45
CA GLY A 752 -33.94 -31.09 -6.84
C GLY A 752 -32.88 -31.56 -7.83
N SER A 753 -32.28 -32.72 -7.55
CA SER A 753 -31.33 -33.40 -8.44
C SER A 753 -31.97 -34.68 -8.98
N VAL A 754 -31.88 -34.90 -10.29
CA VAL A 754 -32.63 -35.92 -11.02
C VAL A 754 -31.71 -36.96 -11.66
N TYR A 755 -32.13 -38.21 -11.58
CA TYR A 755 -31.63 -39.32 -12.40
C TYR A 755 -32.68 -39.66 -13.47
N LEU A 756 -32.25 -39.80 -14.72
CA LEU A 756 -33.08 -40.20 -15.86
C LEU A 756 -32.39 -41.36 -16.60
N ALA A 757 -33.07 -42.50 -16.66
CA ALA A 757 -32.63 -43.65 -17.45
C ALA A 757 -33.78 -44.23 -18.29
N LEU A 758 -33.43 -44.83 -19.43
CA LEU A 758 -34.36 -45.51 -20.33
C LEU A 758 -34.18 -47.02 -20.20
N VAL A 759 -35.28 -47.77 -20.08
CA VAL A 759 -35.28 -49.24 -20.04
C VAL A 759 -36.26 -49.82 -21.06
N LYS A 760 -36.00 -51.04 -21.53
CA LYS A 760 -36.82 -51.75 -22.52
C LYS A 760 -36.78 -53.26 -22.25
N PRO A 761 -37.84 -54.02 -22.50
CA PRO A 761 -37.79 -55.48 -22.39
C PRO A 761 -36.64 -56.08 -23.20
N GLY A 762 -35.80 -56.90 -22.56
CA GLY A 762 -34.60 -57.49 -23.16
C GLY A 762 -33.31 -56.66 -23.06
N MET A 763 -33.38 -55.42 -22.54
CA MET A 763 -32.20 -54.61 -22.25
C MET A 763 -31.53 -55.07 -20.94
N LEU A 764 -30.22 -55.36 -20.98
CA LEU A 764 -29.47 -55.87 -19.82
C LEU A 764 -29.15 -54.79 -18.77
N GLU A 765 -28.82 -53.57 -19.21
CA GLU A 765 -28.50 -52.42 -18.35
C GLU A 765 -29.26 -51.17 -18.82
N PRO A 766 -29.85 -50.36 -17.93
CA PRO A 766 -30.53 -49.11 -18.29
C PRO A 766 -29.61 -48.12 -19.01
N MET A 767 -30.10 -47.48 -20.08
CA MET A 767 -29.38 -46.35 -20.68
C MET A 767 -29.60 -45.10 -19.83
N VAL A 768 -28.61 -44.74 -19.01
CA VAL A 768 -28.64 -43.52 -18.20
C VAL A 768 -28.35 -42.30 -19.10
N LEU A 769 -29.37 -41.48 -19.34
CA LEU A 769 -29.23 -40.19 -20.04
C LEU A 769 -28.68 -39.10 -19.12
N ALA A 770 -29.03 -39.15 -17.84
CA ALA A 770 -28.59 -38.19 -16.83
C ALA A 770 -28.50 -38.83 -15.45
N ASN A 771 -27.44 -38.52 -14.70
CA ASN A 771 -27.26 -38.92 -13.31
C ASN A 771 -26.93 -37.68 -12.47
N GLN A 772 -27.66 -37.48 -11.36
CA GLN A 772 -27.57 -36.31 -10.49
C GLN A 772 -27.67 -34.95 -11.22
N ALA A 773 -28.39 -34.90 -12.33
CA ALA A 773 -28.56 -33.66 -13.09
C ALA A 773 -29.34 -32.62 -12.29
N GLY A 774 -28.96 -31.35 -12.42
CA GLY A 774 -29.70 -30.23 -11.87
C GLY A 774 -30.47 -29.46 -12.95
N TYR A 775 -31.46 -28.70 -12.50
CA TYR A 775 -32.15 -27.68 -13.31
C TYR A 775 -31.18 -26.85 -14.16
N GLY A 776 -31.50 -26.68 -15.44
CA GLY A 776 -30.66 -25.94 -16.40
C GLY A 776 -29.72 -26.81 -17.24
N LEU A 777 -29.75 -28.14 -17.10
CA LEU A 777 -28.99 -29.05 -17.94
C LEU A 777 -29.65 -29.25 -19.31
N ILE A 778 -28.84 -29.24 -20.37
CA ILE A 778 -29.15 -29.82 -21.68
C ILE A 778 -28.06 -30.85 -21.99
N THR A 779 -28.42 -32.10 -22.28
CA THR A 779 -27.44 -33.13 -22.62
C THR A 779 -27.06 -33.06 -24.11
N GLY A 780 -25.94 -33.69 -24.48
CA GLY A 780 -25.74 -34.12 -25.86
C GLY A 780 -26.76 -35.19 -26.27
N TYR A 781 -26.86 -35.45 -27.58
CA TYR A 781 -27.63 -36.57 -28.11
C TYR A 781 -26.88 -37.89 -27.93
N ALA A 782 -27.56 -38.90 -27.38
CA ALA A 782 -27.14 -40.29 -27.40
C ALA A 782 -27.90 -41.05 -28.52
N PRO A 783 -27.24 -41.98 -29.25
CA PRO A 783 -27.93 -42.86 -30.19
C PRO A 783 -28.73 -43.94 -29.43
N LEU A 784 -29.98 -44.16 -29.82
CA LEU A 784 -30.87 -45.16 -29.22
C LEU A 784 -31.73 -45.84 -30.30
N PRO A 785 -31.81 -47.19 -30.33
CA PRO A 785 -32.68 -47.90 -31.27
C PRO A 785 -34.16 -47.50 -31.15
N ALA A 786 -34.88 -47.51 -32.26
CA ALA A 786 -36.28 -47.10 -32.31
C ALA A 786 -37.25 -47.98 -31.50
N GLY A 787 -38.44 -47.44 -31.24
CA GLY A 787 -39.58 -48.08 -30.58
C GLY A 787 -39.82 -47.60 -29.14
N GLN A 788 -40.64 -48.37 -28.41
CA GLN A 788 -41.10 -48.06 -27.06
C GLN A 788 -40.06 -48.37 -25.97
N TYR A 789 -39.98 -47.51 -24.96
CA TYR A 789 -39.15 -47.60 -23.75
C TYR A 789 -39.93 -47.08 -22.54
N GLU A 790 -39.53 -47.47 -21.34
CA GLU A 790 -39.94 -46.83 -20.09
C GLU A 790 -38.86 -45.85 -19.64
N ALA A 791 -39.22 -44.58 -19.42
CA ALA A 791 -38.36 -43.59 -18.82
C ALA A 791 -38.49 -43.63 -17.30
N VAL A 792 -37.43 -44.06 -16.63
CA VAL A 792 -37.30 -44.10 -15.17
C VAL A 792 -36.76 -42.76 -14.70
N VAL A 793 -37.59 -41.97 -14.02
CA VAL A 793 -37.24 -40.64 -13.48
C VAL A 793 -37.20 -40.73 -11.96
N THR A 794 -36.03 -40.52 -11.36
CA THR A 794 -35.87 -40.52 -9.90
C THR A 794 -35.47 -39.13 -9.42
N ALA A 795 -36.30 -38.54 -8.55
CA ALA A 795 -36.19 -37.17 -8.06
C ALA A 795 -36.72 -37.08 -6.61
N ASN A 796 -36.08 -36.30 -5.74
CA ASN A 796 -36.47 -36.11 -4.33
C ASN A 796 -36.78 -37.44 -3.57
N GLY A 797 -36.08 -38.53 -3.89
CA GLY A 797 -36.27 -39.84 -3.27
C GLY A 797 -37.50 -40.63 -3.75
N ARG A 798 -38.19 -40.17 -4.81
CA ARG A 798 -39.29 -40.90 -5.47
C ARG A 798 -38.86 -41.30 -6.89
N GLU A 799 -39.24 -42.51 -7.29
CA GLU A 799 -39.14 -42.98 -8.67
C GLU A 799 -40.51 -42.87 -9.35
N SER A 800 -40.54 -42.41 -10.59
CA SER A 800 -41.70 -42.48 -11.49
C SER A 800 -41.29 -43.13 -12.82
N ARG A 801 -42.26 -43.74 -13.51
CA ARG A 801 -42.07 -44.42 -14.80
C ARG A 801 -43.08 -43.89 -15.78
N GLN A 802 -42.61 -43.49 -16.96
CA GLN A 802 -43.40 -42.84 -18.00
C GLN A 802 -43.03 -43.48 -19.35
N PRO A 803 -43.98 -44.05 -20.11
CA PRO A 803 -43.69 -44.65 -21.41
C PRO A 803 -43.30 -43.57 -22.43
N VAL A 804 -42.25 -43.84 -23.20
CA VAL A 804 -41.72 -42.96 -24.24
C VAL A 804 -41.39 -43.74 -25.51
N GLU A 805 -41.78 -43.18 -26.66
CA GLU A 805 -41.51 -43.75 -27.98
C GLU A 805 -40.39 -43.00 -28.69
N PHE A 806 -39.50 -43.74 -29.37
CA PHE A 806 -38.48 -43.16 -30.22
C PHE A 806 -38.60 -43.59 -31.70
N LEU A 807 -38.78 -42.61 -32.58
CA LEU A 807 -38.90 -42.78 -34.03
C LEU A 807 -37.53 -42.95 -34.69
N ALA A 808 -37.43 -43.89 -35.64
CA ALA A 808 -36.17 -44.24 -36.31
C ALA A 808 -35.56 -43.06 -37.09
N GLY A 809 -34.27 -42.78 -36.86
CA GLY A 809 -33.55 -41.68 -37.51
C GLY A 809 -33.98 -40.26 -37.10
N VAL A 810 -34.96 -40.09 -36.21
CA VAL A 810 -35.48 -38.79 -35.79
C VAL A 810 -34.71 -38.30 -34.54
N PRO A 811 -34.16 -37.07 -34.54
CA PRO A 811 -33.61 -36.43 -33.34
C PRO A 811 -34.73 -35.91 -32.44
N MET A 812 -34.64 -36.13 -31.13
CA MET A 812 -35.69 -35.79 -30.17
C MET A 812 -35.18 -35.44 -28.77
N SER A 813 -35.96 -34.62 -28.08
CA SER A 813 -35.68 -34.10 -26.75
C SER A 813 -36.69 -34.59 -25.73
N LEU A 814 -36.22 -35.22 -24.66
CA LEU A 814 -36.98 -35.47 -23.45
C LEU A 814 -36.92 -34.22 -22.56
N LEU A 815 -37.97 -33.41 -22.61
CA LEU A 815 -38.14 -32.25 -21.75
C LEU A 815 -38.74 -32.68 -20.41
N LEU A 816 -38.04 -32.41 -19.32
CA LEU A 816 -38.51 -32.67 -17.96
C LEU A 816 -38.90 -31.35 -17.26
N THR A 817 -40.18 -31.17 -16.93
CA THR A 817 -40.72 -29.98 -16.25
C THR A 817 -41.25 -30.31 -14.85
N ASP A 818 -41.48 -29.29 -14.02
CA ASP A 818 -42.23 -29.48 -12.77
C ASP A 818 -43.70 -29.82 -13.07
N GLY A 819 -44.35 -30.51 -12.13
CA GLY A 819 -45.77 -30.90 -12.18
C GLY A 819 -46.32 -31.16 -10.77
N PRO A 820 -47.64 -31.31 -10.62
CA PRO A 820 -48.31 -31.34 -9.30
C PRO A 820 -47.87 -32.53 -8.43
N ASP A 821 -47.71 -33.71 -9.02
CA ASP A 821 -47.36 -34.95 -8.31
C ASP A 821 -45.86 -35.28 -8.36
N GLY A 822 -45.09 -34.52 -9.14
CA GLY A 822 -43.67 -34.75 -9.40
C GLY A 822 -43.24 -34.29 -10.80
N PRO A 823 -42.02 -34.64 -11.24
CA PRO A 823 -41.49 -34.25 -12.54
C PRO A 823 -42.24 -34.91 -13.72
N VAL A 824 -42.68 -34.09 -14.67
CA VAL A 824 -43.40 -34.54 -15.87
C VAL A 824 -42.45 -34.57 -17.05
N LEU A 825 -42.43 -35.69 -17.78
CA LEU A 825 -41.62 -35.88 -18.97
C LEU A 825 -42.47 -35.64 -20.24
N ARG A 826 -41.91 -34.96 -21.24
CA ARG A 826 -42.52 -34.74 -22.57
C ARG A 826 -41.50 -35.02 -23.65
N THR A 827 -41.84 -35.86 -24.63
CA THR A 827 -41.03 -36.06 -25.83
C THR A 827 -41.32 -34.95 -26.83
N LEU A 828 -40.27 -34.32 -27.36
CA LEU A 828 -40.30 -33.30 -28.38
C LEU A 828 -39.58 -33.82 -29.63
N VAL A 829 -40.13 -33.54 -30.82
CA VAL A 829 -39.43 -33.77 -32.09
C VAL A 829 -38.50 -32.60 -32.37
N ASP A 830 -37.25 -32.87 -32.72
CA ASP A 830 -36.21 -31.86 -32.95
C ASP A 830 -35.92 -31.66 -34.46
N VAL A 831 -36.99 -31.74 -35.25
CA VAL A 831 -37.00 -31.61 -36.71
C VAL A 831 -37.84 -30.37 -37.10
N PRO A 832 -37.37 -29.52 -38.04
CA PRO A 832 -38.07 -28.30 -38.40
C PRO A 832 -39.17 -28.51 -39.45
N ASP A 833 -40.43 -28.57 -39.00
CA ASP A 833 -41.61 -28.49 -39.88
C ASP A 833 -41.72 -27.09 -40.51
N ALA A 834 -41.28 -26.98 -41.78
CA ALA A 834 -41.41 -25.80 -42.66
C ALA A 834 -41.32 -24.41 -41.96
N PRO A 835 -40.16 -24.02 -41.40
CA PRO A 835 -40.06 -22.88 -40.50
C PRO A 835 -40.54 -21.53 -41.08
N ALA A 836 -41.52 -20.92 -40.41
CA ALA A 836 -42.03 -19.59 -40.73
C ALA A 836 -40.97 -18.48 -40.52
N ALA A 837 -41.14 -17.31 -41.13
CA ALA A 837 -40.24 -16.18 -40.88
C ALA A 837 -40.32 -15.67 -39.43
N LEU A 838 -39.29 -14.95 -38.97
CA LEU A 838 -39.30 -14.25 -37.69
C LEU A 838 -40.40 -13.18 -37.63
N ASP A 839 -40.94 -12.98 -36.44
CA ASP A 839 -41.99 -11.99 -36.18
C ASP A 839 -41.41 -10.55 -36.21
N PRO A 840 -42.14 -9.53 -36.69
CA PRO A 840 -41.60 -8.17 -36.86
C PRO A 840 -40.95 -7.61 -35.60
N GLN A 841 -39.74 -7.07 -35.73
CA GLN A 841 -38.98 -6.51 -34.61
C GLN A 841 -39.72 -5.32 -34.00
N SER A 842 -39.77 -5.27 -32.66
CA SER A 842 -40.37 -4.17 -31.90
C SER A 842 -39.41 -3.65 -30.82
N LEU A 843 -38.12 -3.57 -31.16
CA LEU A 843 -37.07 -3.07 -30.27
C LEU A 843 -36.97 -1.55 -30.38
N THR A 844 -37.33 -0.87 -29.29
CA THR A 844 -37.16 0.58 -29.12
C THR A 844 -36.23 0.86 -27.95
N MET A 845 -35.56 2.02 -27.97
CA MET A 845 -34.86 2.53 -26.78
C MET A 845 -35.89 3.04 -25.75
N PRO A 846 -35.56 3.04 -24.44
CA PRO A 846 -36.36 3.69 -23.41
C PRO A 846 -36.77 5.12 -23.79
N ALA A 847 -38.04 5.44 -23.51
CA ALA A 847 -38.56 6.78 -23.69
C ALA A 847 -38.02 7.68 -22.56
N SER A 848 -37.30 8.75 -22.92
CA SER A 848 -36.55 9.61 -22.00
C SER A 848 -37.35 9.98 -20.75
N GLY A 849 -36.92 9.47 -19.60
CA GLY A 849 -37.68 9.57 -18.35
C GLY A 849 -37.93 11.01 -17.90
N GLY A 850 -39.18 11.29 -17.50
CA GLY A 850 -39.52 12.54 -16.81
C GLY A 850 -38.71 12.70 -15.52
N VAL A 851 -38.19 13.91 -15.28
CA VAL A 851 -37.17 14.19 -14.25
C VAL A 851 -37.54 13.64 -12.87
N VAL A 852 -36.79 12.65 -12.42
CA VAL A 852 -36.59 12.37 -10.98
C VAL A 852 -35.16 12.76 -10.63
N ASP A 853 -34.99 13.97 -10.11
CA ASP A 853 -33.70 14.48 -9.67
C ASP A 853 -33.25 13.75 -8.40
N LYS A 854 -32.55 12.62 -8.58
CA LYS A 854 -31.84 11.91 -7.52
C LYS A 854 -30.56 12.66 -7.10
N THR A 855 -30.79 13.84 -6.55
CA THR A 855 -29.95 14.52 -5.55
C THR A 855 -28.45 14.44 -5.81
N ALA A 856 -27.97 15.33 -6.68
CA ALA A 856 -26.62 15.90 -6.67
C ALA A 856 -25.53 15.02 -6.01
N ALA A 857 -24.86 14.19 -6.83
CA ALA A 857 -23.58 13.59 -6.43
C ALA A 857 -22.64 14.70 -5.93
N LYS A 858 -22.27 14.67 -4.65
CA LYS A 858 -21.47 15.71 -4.00
C LYS A 858 -20.22 16.00 -4.82
N THR A 859 -20.09 17.24 -5.29
CA THR A 859 -18.85 17.74 -5.88
C THR A 859 -17.71 17.53 -4.87
N PRO A 860 -16.64 16.79 -5.22
CA PRO A 860 -15.48 16.71 -4.36
C PRO A 860 -14.89 18.12 -4.25
N VAL A 861 -14.87 18.67 -3.03
CA VAL A 861 -14.51 20.08 -2.79
C VAL A 861 -13.02 20.28 -3.08
N THR A 862 -12.71 20.88 -4.23
CA THR A 862 -11.34 21.17 -4.66
C THR A 862 -10.77 22.42 -3.98
N GLU A 863 -10.74 22.44 -2.65
CA GLU A 863 -10.10 23.50 -1.85
C GLU A 863 -8.65 23.15 -1.45
N SER A 864 -7.80 22.86 -2.45
CA SER A 864 -6.36 22.64 -2.22
C SER A 864 -5.54 23.91 -1.92
N SER A 865 -6.22 25.01 -1.56
CA SER A 865 -5.62 26.26 -1.09
C SER A 865 -5.13 26.14 0.37
N ASP A 866 -5.99 25.66 1.26
CA ASP A 866 -5.90 26.03 2.68
C ASP A 866 -5.02 25.09 3.52
N GLY A 867 -4.83 23.84 3.09
CA GLY A 867 -3.77 22.97 3.62
C GLY A 867 -2.38 23.61 3.52
N ARG A 868 -2.12 24.38 2.46
CA ARG A 868 -0.85 25.12 2.30
C ARG A 868 -0.74 26.28 3.29
N ARG A 869 -1.85 26.98 3.57
CA ARG A 869 -1.92 28.06 4.57
C ARG A 869 -1.76 27.53 5.99
N ILE A 870 -2.42 26.41 6.31
CA ILE A 870 -2.32 25.71 7.60
C ILE A 870 -0.90 25.18 7.81
N ALA A 871 -0.28 24.53 6.82
CA ALA A 871 1.10 24.08 6.91
C ALA A 871 2.08 25.24 7.13
N ILE A 872 1.89 26.39 6.44
CA ILE A 872 2.68 27.60 6.66
C ILE A 872 2.43 28.18 8.06
N ALA A 873 1.19 28.23 8.54
CA ALA A 873 0.84 28.72 9.87
C ALA A 873 1.41 27.84 10.99
N LEU A 874 1.39 26.50 10.82
CA LEU A 874 1.99 25.54 11.74
C LEU A 874 3.53 25.58 11.69
N CYS A 875 4.13 25.78 10.51
CA CYS A 875 5.55 26.06 10.40
C CYS A 875 5.91 27.38 11.11
N LEU A 876 5.13 28.46 10.95
CA LEU A 876 5.31 29.70 11.71
C LEU A 876 5.13 29.45 13.23
N ALA A 877 4.15 28.67 13.64
CA ALA A 877 3.92 28.33 15.05
C ALA A 877 5.08 27.51 15.63
N ALA A 878 5.69 26.60 14.85
CA ALA A 878 6.89 25.86 15.24
C ALA A 878 8.13 26.77 15.30
N VAL A 879 8.32 27.67 14.33
CA VAL A 879 9.39 28.70 14.32
C VAL A 879 9.25 29.62 15.54
N VAL A 880 8.04 30.13 15.81
CA VAL A 880 7.73 31.01 16.94
C VAL A 880 7.85 30.25 18.27
N GLY A 881 7.35 29.03 18.36
CA GLY A 881 7.47 28.17 19.55
C GLY A 881 8.93 27.88 19.90
N ALA A 882 9.74 27.48 18.91
CA ALA A 882 11.18 27.32 19.06
C ALA A 882 11.85 28.65 19.47
N ALA A 883 11.49 29.77 18.85
CA ALA A 883 12.02 31.10 19.19
C ALA A 883 11.63 31.55 20.62
N VAL A 884 10.42 31.25 21.09
CA VAL A 884 9.92 31.56 22.44
C VAL A 884 10.60 30.68 23.49
N LEU A 885 10.77 29.38 23.23
CA LEU A 885 11.56 28.48 24.08
C LEU A 885 13.03 28.93 24.16
N MET A 886 13.63 29.35 23.04
CA MET A 886 14.96 29.96 22.99
C MET A 886 15.01 31.28 23.79
N ALA A 887 14.02 32.16 23.66
CA ALA A 887 13.95 33.43 24.37
C ALA A 887 13.84 33.23 25.89
N ARG A 888 12.92 32.36 26.36
CA ARG A 888 12.77 32.02 27.78
C ARG A 888 14.04 31.38 28.36
N SER A 889 14.85 30.69 27.56
CA SER A 889 16.15 30.18 28.00
C SER A 889 17.19 31.29 28.32
N ARG A 890 17.04 32.51 27.79
CA ARG A 890 18.02 33.62 27.86
C ARG A 890 17.57 34.82 28.71
N ARG A 891 17.24 34.61 30.00
CA ARG A 891 17.38 35.72 30.97
C ARG A 891 18.86 36.15 31.09
N PRO A 892 19.18 37.45 31.03
CA PRO A 892 20.55 37.97 31.07
C PRO A 892 21.18 37.84 32.46
N ARG A 893 22.51 37.94 32.50
CA ARG A 893 23.33 37.93 33.71
C ARG A 893 23.27 39.33 34.33
N ARG A 894 22.59 39.51 35.47
CA ARG A 894 22.73 40.77 36.25
C ARG A 894 24.19 40.85 36.71
N GLN A 895 24.90 41.89 36.29
CA GLN A 895 26.15 42.29 36.93
C GLN A 895 25.78 43.10 38.17
N SER A 896 26.23 42.65 39.34
CA SER A 896 26.23 43.43 40.57
C SER A 896 27.64 43.97 40.79
N ALA A 897 27.83 45.22 40.36
CA ALA A 897 28.89 46.13 40.79
C ALA A 897 28.19 47.46 41.07
N GLY A 898 28.64 48.22 42.06
CA GLY A 898 27.98 49.47 42.49
C GLY A 898 28.97 50.61 42.65
N VAL A 899 28.67 51.52 43.59
CA VAL A 899 29.53 52.59 44.15
C VAL A 899 29.44 53.97 43.45
N LEU A 900 28.74 54.88 44.17
CA LEU A 900 28.87 56.35 44.33
C LEU A 900 28.36 57.38 43.28
N HIS A 901 27.61 58.33 43.88
CA HIS A 901 27.47 59.79 43.70
C HIS A 901 27.19 60.51 42.36
N GLU A 902 26.23 61.45 42.50
CA GLU A 902 26.20 62.82 41.93
C GLU A 902 26.03 63.02 40.41
N ALA A 903 25.35 64.07 39.91
CA ALA A 903 24.55 65.11 40.56
C ALA A 903 23.28 65.41 39.73
N VAL A 904 22.31 66.14 40.30
CA VAL A 904 21.13 66.66 39.58
C VAL A 904 21.02 68.17 39.81
N PRO A 905 21.16 69.01 38.76
CA PRO A 905 20.79 70.41 38.85
C PRO A 905 19.26 70.56 38.77
N ALA A 906 18.70 71.50 39.52
CA ALA A 906 17.27 71.80 39.53
C ALA A 906 16.94 73.01 38.64
N HIS A 907 15.70 73.13 38.18
CA HIS A 907 15.07 74.44 37.92
C HIS A 907 13.52 74.33 37.96
N GLU A 908 12.93 74.94 39.01
CA GLU A 908 11.69 75.77 38.96
C GLU A 908 10.32 75.14 38.56
N ARG A 909 9.14 75.65 39.00
CA ARG A 909 8.77 76.81 39.84
C ARG A 909 7.36 76.65 40.50
N ALA A 910 7.07 77.55 41.45
CA ALA A 910 5.73 78.01 41.93
C ALA A 910 4.87 77.14 42.92
N GLY A 911 4.15 77.83 43.82
CA GLY A 911 3.21 77.28 44.84
C GLY A 911 3.88 76.69 46.10
N ALA A 912 3.82 77.21 47.34
CA ALA A 912 2.85 78.07 48.05
C ALA A 912 1.46 77.41 48.22
N VAL A 913 0.85 77.28 49.43
CA VAL A 913 1.09 77.94 50.74
C VAL A 913 0.92 76.95 51.94
N ASP A 914 1.55 77.32 53.08
CA ASP A 914 1.28 76.95 54.49
C ASP A 914 1.80 75.67 55.22
N ARG A 915 1.74 75.78 56.57
CA ARG A 915 2.32 74.93 57.63
C ARG A 915 1.17 74.50 58.63
N PRO A 916 1.39 73.87 59.82
CA PRO A 916 2.62 73.30 60.43
C PRO A 916 2.54 71.87 61.05
N ARG A 917 3.73 71.28 61.23
CA ARG A 917 4.31 70.64 62.47
C ARG A 917 3.49 70.66 63.80
N PRO A 918 3.82 69.81 64.84
CA PRO A 918 4.82 68.70 64.94
C PRO A 918 4.45 67.46 65.85
N ARG A 919 5.42 66.52 66.07
CA ARG A 919 5.93 65.84 67.33
C ARG A 919 5.05 65.63 68.60
N PRO A 920 5.48 64.81 69.62
CA PRO A 920 6.43 63.66 69.70
C PRO A 920 5.99 62.50 70.66
N ALA A 921 6.93 61.58 70.98
CA ALA A 921 7.16 60.96 72.33
C ALA A 921 6.19 59.86 72.87
N ARG A 922 6.58 58.95 73.79
CA ARG A 922 7.88 58.35 74.26
C ARG A 922 7.58 57.22 75.30
N VAL A 923 8.57 56.37 75.64
CA VAL A 923 8.60 55.41 76.79
C VAL A 923 7.77 54.11 76.60
N GLY A 924 8.24 52.90 76.98
CA GLY A 924 9.61 52.52 77.38
C GLY A 924 9.81 51.07 77.91
N MET A 925 11.09 50.68 77.98
CA MET A 925 11.75 49.73 78.92
C MET A 925 11.39 48.21 78.99
N LYS A 926 12.40 47.41 78.58
CA LYS A 926 12.88 46.04 78.97
C LYS A 926 12.59 45.54 80.43
N PRO A 927 12.89 44.25 80.83
CA PRO A 927 13.62 43.15 80.12
C PRO A 927 13.05 41.69 80.26
N SER A 928 13.80 40.69 79.74
CA SER A 928 14.10 39.34 80.35
C SER A 928 13.72 38.07 79.56
N VAL A 929 14.46 36.98 79.84
CA VAL A 929 14.46 35.58 79.31
C VAL A 929 14.43 34.62 80.54
N PRO A 930 14.29 33.24 80.53
CA PRO A 930 14.89 32.28 79.57
C PRO A 930 14.24 30.85 79.33
N ARG A 931 14.74 30.16 78.27
CA ARG A 931 15.12 28.71 78.16
C ARG A 931 14.11 27.51 78.13
N GLN A 932 14.68 26.41 77.61
CA GLN A 932 14.24 25.05 77.20
C GLN A 932 14.18 24.02 78.36
N PRO A 933 13.63 22.76 78.24
CA PRO A 933 14.35 21.59 77.65
C PRO A 933 13.50 20.44 76.97
N LEU A 934 13.91 19.15 77.04
CA LEU A 934 13.58 18.04 76.09
C LEU A 934 13.06 16.69 76.68
N ARG A 935 12.20 15.95 75.92
CA ARG A 935 12.02 14.44 75.83
C ARG A 935 11.59 13.67 77.14
N PRO A 936 11.39 12.31 77.22
CA PRO A 936 11.40 11.17 76.22
C PRO A 936 10.27 10.06 76.32
N ARG A 937 10.16 9.20 75.26
CA ARG A 937 9.86 7.71 75.17
C ARG A 937 8.74 6.92 75.96
N LYS A 938 8.02 6.06 75.17
CA LYS A 938 7.64 4.60 75.33
C LYS A 938 6.31 4.12 76.02
N GLY A 939 5.57 3.24 75.31
CA GLY A 939 4.71 2.11 75.82
C GLY A 939 3.17 2.30 75.84
N VAL A 940 2.27 1.30 75.97
CA VAL A 940 2.15 -0.10 75.42
C VAL A 940 0.78 -0.76 75.85
N VAL A 941 0.15 -1.64 75.04
CA VAL A 941 -0.97 -2.61 75.39
C VAL A 941 -2.37 -2.00 75.77
N VAL A 942 -3.52 -2.73 75.85
CA VAL A 942 -4.32 -3.61 74.93
C VAL A 942 -5.58 -4.18 75.65
N HIS A 943 -6.77 -4.30 75.00
CA HIS A 943 -7.80 -5.41 75.11
C HIS A 943 -9.18 -5.06 74.44
N LYS A 944 -9.82 -5.93 73.61
CA LYS A 944 -10.79 -7.08 73.86
C LYS A 944 -12.27 -6.60 73.95
N VAL A 945 -13.35 -7.28 73.50
CA VAL A 945 -13.59 -8.65 72.93
C VAL A 945 -13.88 -8.61 71.40
N SER A 946 -14.86 -9.22 70.68
CA SER A 946 -16.11 -10.02 70.90
C SER A 946 -16.36 -11.02 69.72
N ARG A 947 -17.39 -11.91 69.79
CA ARG A 947 -17.79 -12.95 68.76
C ARG A 947 -19.20 -13.55 69.09
N PRO A 948 -19.76 -14.66 68.54
CA PRO A 948 -19.29 -15.79 67.66
C PRO A 948 -19.65 -15.57 66.15
N VAL A 949 -19.99 -16.49 65.21
CA VAL A 949 -20.36 -17.94 65.05
C VAL A 949 -19.77 -18.39 63.67
N GLU A 950 -18.97 -19.47 63.52
CA GLU A 950 -19.23 -20.92 63.20
C GLU A 950 -19.87 -21.18 61.81
N ASP A 951 -19.47 -22.16 60.99
CA ASP A 951 -18.66 -23.40 61.18
C ASP A 951 -17.56 -23.55 60.07
N THR A 952 -16.27 -23.88 60.34
CA THR A 952 -15.57 -25.20 60.40
C THR A 952 -15.50 -26.01 59.09
N ALA A 953 -14.41 -26.71 58.68
CA ALA A 953 -12.97 -26.80 59.07
C ALA A 953 -12.14 -27.11 57.76
N ALA A 954 -10.89 -27.60 57.63
CA ALA A 954 -9.79 -28.11 58.48
C ALA A 954 -8.44 -27.88 57.71
N LEU A 955 -7.28 -27.44 58.24
CA LEU A 955 -6.26 -28.03 59.15
C LEU A 955 -5.30 -29.07 58.48
N HIS A 956 -3.95 -29.07 58.65
CA HIS A 956 -3.00 -28.07 59.18
C HIS A 956 -1.48 -28.42 58.94
N ARG A 957 -0.55 -27.45 59.18
CA ARG A 957 0.90 -27.45 59.61
C ARG A 957 1.81 -28.71 59.40
N ASP A 958 3.08 -28.66 58.96
CA ASP A 958 4.29 -27.94 59.46
C ASP A 958 4.75 -28.35 60.91
N PRO A 959 6.05 -28.45 61.34
CA PRO A 959 7.35 -28.59 60.64
C PRO A 959 8.37 -29.64 61.27
N ASP A 960 9.58 -29.69 60.69
CA ASP A 960 10.92 -29.94 61.28
C ASP A 960 11.50 -31.36 61.64
N ARG A 961 12.84 -31.44 61.52
CA ARG A 961 13.91 -32.45 61.79
C ARG A 961 13.62 -33.84 62.44
N THR A 962 14.24 -34.86 61.84
CA THR A 962 15.19 -35.80 62.50
C THR A 962 16.10 -36.51 61.47
N ALA A 963 17.09 -37.31 61.88
CA ALA A 963 18.11 -37.88 60.98
C ALA A 963 18.59 -39.30 61.36
N ARG A 964 19.03 -40.09 60.36
CA ARG A 964 20.07 -41.14 60.49
C ARG A 964 20.64 -41.64 59.14
N LEU A 965 21.78 -42.31 59.24
CA LEU A 965 22.66 -42.92 58.21
C LEU A 965 22.41 -44.46 58.15
N PRO A 966 23.00 -45.30 57.25
CA PRO A 966 24.38 -45.19 56.71
C PRO A 966 24.77 -45.77 55.30
N ARG A 967 25.88 -45.19 54.77
CA ARG A 967 27.06 -45.77 54.04
C ARG A 967 26.86 -46.69 52.81
N ALA A 968 27.77 -46.68 51.81
CA ALA A 968 29.08 -46.00 51.63
C ALA A 968 29.03 -45.01 50.44
N GLY A 969 30.04 -44.67 49.61
CA GLY A 969 31.50 -44.98 49.48
C GLY A 969 31.99 -44.59 48.07
N MET A 970 33.24 -44.22 47.76
CA MET A 970 34.44 -43.93 48.58
C MET A 970 35.16 -42.65 48.05
N LYS A 971 36.49 -42.64 47.77
CA LYS A 971 37.31 -41.45 47.38
C LYS A 971 38.61 -41.88 46.60
N PRO A 972 39.66 -41.03 46.35
CA PRO A 972 39.75 -39.97 45.31
C PRO A 972 41.14 -39.95 44.58
N SER A 973 41.45 -38.91 43.77
CA SER A 973 42.74 -38.14 43.81
C SER A 973 42.89 -37.06 42.70
N VAL A 974 43.89 -36.17 42.84
CA VAL A 974 44.28 -35.05 41.96
C VAL A 974 45.78 -34.78 42.11
N PRO A 975 46.58 -34.54 41.04
CA PRO A 975 47.55 -33.42 41.08
C PRO A 975 47.90 -32.70 39.74
N ARG A 976 48.73 -31.66 39.90
CA ARG A 976 49.13 -30.52 39.04
C ARG A 976 50.06 -30.81 37.83
N GLN A 977 50.18 -29.77 36.98
CA GLN A 977 51.31 -29.34 36.11
C GLN A 977 52.73 -29.55 36.71
N PRO A 978 53.87 -29.57 35.92
CA PRO A 978 54.23 -28.48 34.97
C PRO A 978 55.18 -28.80 33.77
N LEU A 979 55.70 -27.72 33.14
CA LEU A 979 56.95 -27.53 32.36
C LEU A 979 56.94 -27.42 30.81
N ARG A 980 57.89 -26.58 30.36
CA ARG A 980 58.26 -26.10 29.00
C ARG A 980 59.59 -26.82 28.59
N PRO A 981 60.11 -26.81 27.33
CA PRO A 981 60.50 -25.56 26.64
C PRO A 981 60.72 -25.52 25.08
N ARG A 982 60.79 -24.30 24.50
CA ARG A 982 61.55 -23.91 23.26
C ARG A 982 61.11 -24.59 21.94
N LYS A 983 61.43 -24.15 20.70
CA LYS A 983 61.98 -22.96 19.98
C LYS A 983 61.35 -23.07 18.56
N GLY A 984 61.18 -22.07 17.69
CA GLY A 984 61.38 -20.62 17.69
C GLY A 984 61.15 -20.05 16.26
N VAL A 985 61.14 -18.70 16.13
CA VAL A 985 61.82 -17.90 15.07
C VAL A 985 61.48 -18.20 13.58
N VAL A 986 60.73 -17.36 12.82
CA VAL A 986 61.08 -16.04 12.20
C VAL A 986 61.94 -16.19 10.91
N VAL A 987 61.70 -15.55 9.74
CA VAL A 987 60.62 -14.68 9.19
C VAL A 987 60.87 -14.38 7.68
N HIS A 988 59.93 -13.74 6.94
CA HIS A 988 60.10 -13.14 5.58
C HIS A 988 60.28 -14.12 4.38
N LYS A 989 60.10 -13.78 3.07
CA LYS A 989 59.74 -12.51 2.37
C LYS A 989 59.12 -12.74 0.95
N VAL A 990 58.15 -11.89 0.56
CA VAL A 990 57.97 -11.18 -0.76
C VAL A 990 57.56 -11.90 -2.07
N SER A 991 56.80 -11.13 -2.91
CA SER A 991 56.36 -11.31 -4.32
C SER A 991 55.34 -12.43 -4.62
N ARG A 992 54.23 -12.27 -5.39
CA ARG A 992 53.87 -11.51 -6.63
C ARG A 992 54.52 -12.04 -7.93
N PRO A 993 53.85 -11.96 -9.11
CA PRO A 993 52.47 -12.40 -9.43
C PRO A 993 52.35 -13.09 -10.81
N VAL A 994 51.31 -13.90 -11.09
CA VAL A 994 50.95 -14.33 -12.46
C VAL A 994 49.41 -14.44 -12.60
N GLU A 995 48.90 -14.18 -13.80
CA GLU A 995 47.48 -14.18 -14.17
C GLU A 995 47.01 -15.50 -14.82
N ASN A 996 45.75 -15.50 -15.26
CA ASN A 996 45.18 -16.26 -16.38
C ASN A 996 44.54 -17.66 -16.19
N THR A 997 43.27 -17.66 -16.63
CA THR A 997 42.57 -18.67 -17.44
C THR A 997 42.31 -20.09 -16.91
N ALA A 998 41.11 -20.22 -16.33
CA ALA A 998 40.06 -21.13 -16.84
C ALA A 998 40.29 -22.66 -16.65
N PRO A 999 39.39 -23.57 -17.09
CA PRO A 999 38.79 -24.49 -16.11
C PRO A 999 39.05 -25.98 -16.38
N LEU A 1000 39.02 -26.79 -15.32
CA LEU A 1000 38.90 -28.25 -15.44
C LEU A 1000 37.47 -28.75 -15.19
N ARG A 1001 37.16 -29.90 -15.79
CA ARG A 1001 35.92 -30.67 -15.71
C ARG A 1001 36.27 -32.10 -15.24
N LEU A 1002 35.24 -32.95 -15.08
CA LEU A 1002 35.29 -34.37 -14.69
C LEU A 1002 35.45 -34.59 -13.16
N ASP A 1003 34.88 -35.62 -12.52
CA ASP A 1003 34.01 -36.72 -13.00
C ASP A 1003 32.59 -36.65 -12.34
N LEU A 1004 31.48 -37.27 -12.79
CA LEU A 1004 31.13 -38.51 -13.53
C LEU A 1004 30.93 -39.78 -12.68
N ASP A 1005 29.67 -40.07 -12.32
CA ASP A 1005 29.03 -41.41 -12.49
C ASP A 1005 27.49 -41.31 -12.38
N LYS A 1006 26.73 -41.81 -13.38
CA LYS A 1006 26.07 -43.14 -13.45
C LYS A 1006 25.01 -43.32 -12.34
N THR A 1007 23.71 -43.51 -12.61
CA THR A 1007 22.98 -44.00 -13.81
C THR A 1007 21.72 -43.12 -14.05
N ALA A 1008 20.64 -43.40 -14.81
CA ALA A 1008 20.09 -44.64 -15.39
C ALA A 1008 19.40 -44.48 -16.77
N ARG A 1009 18.22 -45.07 -16.97
CA ARG A 1009 17.66 -45.48 -18.27
C ARG A 1009 16.40 -44.72 -18.71
N LEU A 1010 16.44 -44.37 -20.00
CA LEU A 1010 15.39 -43.98 -20.97
C LEU A 1010 14.29 -45.07 -21.15
N PRO A 1011 13.08 -44.79 -21.75
CA PRO A 1011 12.91 -44.24 -23.11
C PRO A 1011 11.75 -43.23 -23.37
N ARG A 1012 11.48 -42.70 -24.59
CA ARG A 1012 12.28 -42.17 -25.74
C ARG A 1012 11.47 -42.22 -27.07
N ALA A 1013 10.92 -41.09 -27.52
CA ALA A 1013 10.57 -40.76 -28.93
C ALA A 1013 10.41 -39.21 -29.00
N ALA A 1014 11.08 -38.41 -29.85
CA ALA A 1014 11.12 -38.35 -31.33
C ALA A 1014 9.79 -37.77 -31.90
N ILE A 1015 9.75 -36.82 -32.85
CA ILE A 1015 10.65 -36.47 -33.97
C ILE A 1015 10.81 -34.92 -34.16
N LYS A 1016 11.85 -34.49 -34.90
CA LYS A 1016 12.18 -33.13 -35.43
C LYS A 1016 12.75 -33.33 -36.87
N PRO A 1017 13.05 -32.32 -37.71
CA PRO A 1017 12.64 -30.90 -37.79
C PRO A 1017 12.18 -30.48 -39.24
N SER A 1018 11.94 -29.19 -39.48
CA SER A 1018 12.30 -28.55 -40.77
C SER A 1018 12.48 -27.03 -40.65
N GLU A 1019 13.51 -26.48 -41.31
CA GLU A 1019 13.85 -25.05 -41.36
C GLU A 1019 14.67 -24.79 -42.64
N PRO A 1020 14.35 -23.78 -43.48
CA PRO A 1020 15.18 -23.41 -44.63
C PRO A 1020 15.91 -22.07 -44.45
N ARG A 1021 17.16 -22.03 -44.93
CA ARG A 1021 18.12 -20.92 -44.80
C ARG A 1021 17.72 -19.63 -45.54
N ARG A 1022 18.18 -18.47 -45.04
CA ARG A 1022 18.45 -17.27 -45.86
C ARG A 1022 19.64 -17.49 -46.81
N PRO A 1023 19.77 -16.63 -47.83
CA PRO A 1023 21.07 -16.04 -48.11
C PRO A 1023 21.03 -14.50 -48.27
N ARG A 1024 22.09 -13.85 -47.76
CA ARG A 1024 22.34 -12.40 -47.71
C ARG A 1024 21.49 -11.62 -46.69
#